data_AF-B9U3F6-F1
#
_entry.id   AF-B9U3F6-F1
#
_cell.length_a   1.000
_cell.length_b   1.000
_cell.length_c   1.000
_cell.angle_alpha   90.00
_cell.angle_beta   90.00
_cell.angle_gamma   90.00
#
_symmetry.space_group_name_H-M   'P 1'
#
loop_
_entity.id
_entity.type
_entity.pdbx_description
1 polymer ?
#
loop_
_entity_poly.entity_id
_entity_poly.type
_entity_poly.pdbx_seq_one_letter_code
_entity_poly.pdbx_strand_id
1 'polypeptide(L)'
;RNGYGAKLANIYSLEFTIETADKVNEKKYSQTWTKNMTQVGKAKITKNSRNEEYTRVTFKPELTRFGMTHIDPDTAGLLRKRVYDMAGTVKDVKVYLNDERLKIKTFKQYVEMYIEAATAGAKENSGGAAQAKPTVIYAQISPRWEVAFATSDGTFQQVSFANSISTIKGGTHVNYIADQLSKSIIAHIAKKNKAATVKPAQVKNHMWIFVNALIENPTFGSQTKETLTLPAGKFGSRPALSEEFMKKVQKSFIIDQVLNWAKFKADRQIKKTDGSKRNRLTGMAKLSDANNAGTKNAEKCTLIHTEGDSAKSLAVAGLAVVGRDNFGVFPLRGKLLNVREARHDQIMKNEEIQNIKKIMGLQHNKEYTNVSSLRYGRLMIMTDQDHDGSHIKGLLINFLDHFYPSLLKVPEFLVEFVTPIVRVSGLLVSSLMSLYTFVTVTKGNQRKNFFTIPEYETWLEETPDSKKWTAKYYKGLGTSSDADAREYFSQMGKHMIPFATMEDEERALIDLAFSKKKADDRKEWLRQFKPGTYLDHNIDEIPFTDFINKELILFSMADNIRSIPSVADGLKPGQRKVIWGCFKRKLKKEIKVAQLVGYISEHAAYHHGEMSLSSTIVNLAQNYVGSNNINLLSPNGQYGTRDQGGKDHASPRYIYTEIAPLTRLLCHPSDDPLLKRQTDDNLLVEPEWYLPIIPMVLVNGAEGIGTGW
;
A
#
# COMPACT_ATOMS: atom_id res chain seq x y z
N ARG A 1 -48.45 -18.90 -12.59
CA ARG A 1 -48.45 -18.34 -11.21
C ARG A 1 -49.64 -17.41 -10.99
N ASN A 2 -49.65 -16.18 -11.50
CA ASN A 2 -50.72 -15.22 -11.15
C ASN A 2 -51.97 -15.29 -12.07
N GLY A 3 -52.04 -16.24 -13.00
CA GLY A 3 -53.22 -16.42 -13.86
C GLY A 3 -53.49 -15.35 -14.94
N TYR A 4 -52.72 -14.25 -15.00
CA TYR A 4 -53.01 -13.13 -15.91
C TYR A 4 -52.58 -13.29 -17.38
N GLY A 5 -51.47 -13.97 -17.67
CA GLY A 5 -50.76 -13.84 -18.97
C GLY A 5 -51.63 -14.00 -20.23
N ALA A 6 -52.36 -15.11 -20.33
CA ALA A 6 -53.25 -15.35 -21.48
C ALA A 6 -54.40 -14.33 -21.58
N LYS A 7 -54.92 -13.86 -20.44
CA LYS A 7 -55.97 -12.84 -20.41
C LYS A 7 -55.43 -11.48 -20.83
N LEU A 8 -54.23 -11.11 -20.39
CA LEU A 8 -53.59 -9.87 -20.83
C LEU A 8 -53.37 -9.89 -22.35
N ALA A 9 -52.90 -11.00 -22.92
CA ALA A 9 -52.80 -11.14 -24.37
C ALA A 9 -54.15 -10.93 -25.07
N ASN A 10 -55.24 -11.51 -24.54
CA ASN A 10 -56.59 -11.34 -25.06
C ASN A 10 -57.11 -9.88 -24.94
N ILE A 11 -56.94 -9.26 -23.76
CA ILE A 11 -57.33 -7.87 -23.51
C ILE A 11 -56.66 -6.91 -24.50
N TYR A 12 -55.41 -7.15 -24.88
CA TYR A 12 -54.68 -6.31 -25.84
C TYR A 12 -54.81 -6.77 -27.31
N SER A 13 -55.78 -7.63 -27.63
CA SER A 13 -56.00 -8.14 -28.98
C SER A 13 -57.36 -7.70 -29.55
N LEU A 14 -57.39 -7.43 -30.86
CA LEU A 14 -58.61 -7.26 -31.63
C LEU A 14 -59.37 -8.59 -31.78
N GLU A 15 -58.62 -9.67 -31.99
CA GLU A 15 -59.10 -11.04 -32.09
C GLU A 15 -58.15 -11.97 -31.34
N PHE A 16 -58.70 -12.90 -30.57
CA PHE A 16 -57.95 -13.91 -29.84
C PHE A 16 -58.69 -15.25 -29.92
N THR A 17 -58.06 -16.24 -30.53
CA THR A 17 -58.64 -17.57 -30.77
C THR A 17 -57.83 -18.63 -30.04
N ILE A 18 -58.52 -19.45 -29.24
CA ILE A 18 -57.97 -20.68 -28.67
C ILE A 18 -58.57 -21.85 -29.44
N GLU A 19 -57.71 -22.74 -29.90
CA GLU A 19 -58.09 -24.05 -30.42
C GLU A 19 -57.35 -25.13 -29.65
N THR A 20 -58.05 -26.14 -29.15
CA THR A 20 -57.42 -27.27 -28.46
C THR A 20 -58.07 -28.58 -28.91
N ALA A 21 -57.26 -29.60 -29.13
CA ALA A 21 -57.70 -30.96 -29.35
C ALA A 21 -57.32 -31.78 -28.13
N ASP A 22 -58.31 -32.40 -27.50
CA ASP A 22 -58.16 -33.25 -26.32
C ASP A 22 -58.32 -34.70 -26.77
N LYS A 23 -57.28 -35.49 -26.56
CA LYS A 23 -57.24 -36.91 -26.90
C LYS A 23 -58.09 -37.77 -25.95
N VAL A 24 -58.17 -37.39 -24.68
CA VAL A 24 -58.87 -38.15 -23.63
C VAL A 24 -60.37 -38.01 -23.78
N ASN A 25 -60.85 -36.78 -23.99
CA ASN A 25 -62.27 -36.51 -24.15
C ASN A 25 -62.77 -36.62 -25.60
N GLU A 26 -61.86 -36.94 -26.54
CA GLU A 26 -62.12 -37.05 -27.98
C GLU A 26 -62.85 -35.83 -28.57
N LYS A 27 -62.54 -34.63 -28.07
CA LYS A 27 -63.19 -33.38 -28.47
C LYS A 27 -62.18 -32.35 -28.92
N LYS A 28 -62.58 -31.56 -29.91
CA LYS A 28 -61.91 -30.33 -30.32
C LYS A 28 -62.73 -29.15 -29.87
N TYR A 29 -62.06 -28.18 -29.24
CA TYR A 29 -62.64 -26.94 -28.78
C TYR A 29 -62.03 -25.79 -29.57
N SER A 30 -62.86 -24.89 -30.08
CA SER A 30 -62.42 -23.62 -30.66
C SER A 30 -63.31 -22.49 -30.15
N GLN A 31 -62.70 -21.43 -29.67
CA GLN A 31 -63.42 -20.22 -29.26
C GLN A 31 -62.60 -18.98 -29.57
N THR A 32 -63.29 -17.96 -30.06
CA THR A 32 -62.72 -16.66 -30.41
C THR A 32 -63.32 -15.56 -29.54
N TRP A 33 -62.46 -14.70 -29.02
CA TRP A 33 -62.80 -13.45 -28.36
C TRP A 33 -62.47 -12.29 -29.29
N THR A 34 -63.28 -11.23 -29.23
CA THR A 34 -63.05 -10.00 -29.98
C THR A 34 -63.23 -8.78 -29.08
N LYS A 35 -62.78 -7.61 -29.56
CA LYS A 35 -62.87 -6.33 -28.86
C LYS A 35 -62.30 -6.38 -27.44
N ASN A 36 -61.01 -6.67 -27.31
CA ASN A 36 -60.31 -6.61 -26.02
C ASN A 36 -60.90 -7.52 -24.95
N MET A 37 -61.25 -8.76 -25.31
CA MET A 37 -61.88 -9.75 -24.43
C MET A 37 -63.33 -9.42 -23.99
N THR A 38 -63.91 -8.28 -24.41
CA THR A 38 -65.28 -7.90 -24.01
C THR A 38 -66.37 -8.69 -24.74
N GLN A 39 -66.08 -9.19 -25.94
CA GLN A 39 -67.00 -10.02 -26.71
C GLN A 39 -66.48 -11.46 -26.76
N VAL A 40 -67.34 -12.39 -26.33
CA VAL A 40 -67.05 -13.83 -26.28
C VAL A 40 -67.86 -14.52 -27.36
N GLY A 41 -67.17 -15.12 -28.35
CA GLY A 41 -67.81 -15.94 -29.37
C GLY A 41 -68.35 -17.26 -28.80
N LYS A 42 -69.33 -17.86 -29.50
CA LYS A 42 -69.83 -19.20 -29.13
C LYS A 42 -68.71 -20.23 -29.29
N ALA A 43 -68.52 -21.07 -28.26
CA ALA A 43 -67.58 -22.18 -28.33
C ALA A 43 -68.06 -23.22 -29.35
N LYS A 44 -67.18 -23.60 -30.29
CA LYS A 44 -67.40 -24.68 -31.25
C LYS A 44 -66.72 -25.94 -30.72
N ILE A 45 -67.53 -26.93 -30.36
CA ILE A 45 -67.04 -28.23 -29.90
C ILE A 45 -67.37 -29.28 -30.96
N THR A 46 -66.35 -29.96 -31.48
CA THR A 46 -66.49 -31.01 -32.50
C THR A 46 -65.79 -32.30 -32.06
N LYS A 47 -66.07 -33.42 -32.73
CA LYS A 47 -65.39 -34.69 -32.47
C LYS A 47 -63.92 -34.63 -32.91
N ASN A 48 -63.00 -35.17 -32.10
CA ASN A 48 -61.58 -35.31 -32.41
C ASN A 48 -61.29 -36.64 -33.13
N SER A 49 -61.85 -36.80 -34.34
CA SER A 49 -61.75 -38.06 -35.10
C SER A 49 -60.32 -38.47 -35.50
N ARG A 50 -59.34 -37.57 -35.35
CA ARG A 50 -57.93 -37.79 -35.71
C ARG A 50 -57.03 -38.11 -34.51
N ASN A 51 -57.60 -38.22 -33.31
CA ASN A 51 -56.85 -38.55 -32.08
C ASN A 51 -55.68 -37.58 -31.81
N GLU A 52 -55.86 -36.29 -32.17
CA GLU A 52 -54.84 -35.25 -32.07
C GLU A 52 -54.79 -34.67 -30.65
N GLU A 53 -53.61 -34.19 -30.21
CA GLU A 53 -53.42 -33.53 -28.91
C GLU A 53 -52.61 -32.24 -29.13
N TYR A 54 -53.24 -31.08 -28.97
CA TYR A 54 -52.55 -29.80 -29.11
C TYR A 54 -53.34 -28.65 -28.49
N THR A 55 -52.65 -27.56 -28.20
CA THR A 55 -53.25 -26.25 -27.97
C THR A 55 -52.61 -25.24 -28.90
N ARG A 56 -53.44 -24.52 -29.66
CA ARG A 56 -53.06 -23.45 -30.57
C ARG A 56 -53.71 -22.15 -30.11
N VAL A 57 -52.88 -21.13 -29.91
CA VAL A 57 -53.32 -19.78 -29.58
C VAL A 57 -52.96 -18.87 -30.74
N THR A 58 -53.97 -18.25 -31.33
CA THR A 58 -53.81 -17.28 -32.42
C THR A 58 -54.37 -15.96 -31.95
N PHE A 59 -53.63 -14.87 -32.11
CA PHE A 59 -54.11 -13.56 -31.69
C PHE A 59 -53.64 -12.47 -32.64
N LYS A 60 -54.45 -11.42 -32.77
CA LYS A 60 -54.18 -10.22 -33.54
C LYS A 60 -54.12 -9.03 -32.59
N PRO A 61 -52.94 -8.53 -32.24
CA PRO A 61 -52.78 -7.38 -31.34
C PRO A 61 -53.53 -6.15 -31.84
N GLU A 62 -54.10 -5.37 -30.92
CA GLU A 62 -54.61 -4.04 -31.23
C GLU A 62 -53.45 -3.03 -31.22
N LEU A 63 -52.75 -2.94 -32.35
CA LEU A 63 -51.52 -2.14 -32.49
C LEU A 63 -51.71 -0.65 -32.14
N THR A 64 -52.91 -0.10 -32.36
CA THR A 64 -53.24 1.29 -32.02
C THR A 64 -53.07 1.60 -30.53
N ARG A 65 -53.36 0.65 -29.62
CA ARG A 65 -53.13 0.81 -28.17
C ARG A 65 -51.66 0.85 -27.79
N PHE A 66 -50.80 0.30 -28.65
CA PHE A 66 -49.35 0.34 -28.51
C PHE A 66 -48.72 1.53 -29.25
N GLY A 67 -49.53 2.40 -29.87
CA GLY A 67 -49.03 3.51 -30.69
C GLY A 67 -48.38 3.06 -32.00
N MET A 68 -48.74 1.87 -32.50
CA MET A 68 -48.13 1.26 -33.68
C MET A 68 -49.15 1.12 -34.82
N THR A 69 -48.69 1.28 -36.06
CA THR A 69 -49.51 1.02 -37.27
C THR A 69 -49.27 -0.38 -37.83
N HIS A 70 -48.05 -0.90 -37.69
CA HIS A 70 -47.62 -2.23 -38.09
C HIS A 70 -46.50 -2.71 -37.17
N ILE A 71 -46.14 -4.00 -37.23
CA ILE A 71 -44.99 -4.54 -36.50
C ILE A 71 -43.74 -4.24 -37.33
N ASP A 72 -42.93 -3.30 -36.85
CA ASP A 72 -41.67 -2.91 -37.47
C ASP A 72 -40.57 -4.01 -37.34
N PRO A 73 -39.46 -3.90 -38.08
CA PRO A 73 -38.36 -4.87 -38.03
C PRO A 73 -37.74 -5.07 -36.64
N ASP A 74 -37.66 -4.02 -35.80
CA ASP A 74 -37.05 -4.09 -34.47
C ASP A 74 -37.93 -4.89 -33.50
N THR A 75 -39.23 -4.59 -33.50
CA THR A 75 -40.25 -5.32 -32.73
C THR A 75 -40.31 -6.77 -33.19
N ALA A 76 -40.30 -7.01 -34.51
CA ALA A 76 -40.22 -8.36 -35.06
C ALA A 76 -38.93 -9.08 -34.60
N GLY A 77 -37.80 -8.38 -34.56
CA GLY A 77 -36.53 -8.89 -34.07
C GLY A 77 -36.60 -9.36 -32.62
N LEU A 78 -37.21 -8.56 -31.73
CA LEU A 78 -37.42 -8.92 -30.32
C LEU A 78 -38.32 -10.16 -30.16
N LEU A 79 -39.41 -10.24 -30.93
CA LEU A 79 -40.30 -11.40 -30.93
C LEU A 79 -39.57 -12.66 -31.41
N ARG A 80 -38.81 -12.57 -32.51
CA ARG A 80 -37.99 -13.68 -33.02
C ARG A 80 -36.96 -14.12 -31.99
N LYS A 81 -36.22 -13.17 -31.41
CA LYS A 81 -35.24 -13.44 -30.34
C LYS A 81 -35.89 -14.21 -29.19
N ARG A 82 -37.12 -13.87 -28.80
CA ARG A 82 -37.83 -14.58 -27.75
C ARG A 82 -38.17 -16.04 -28.12
N VAL A 83 -38.42 -16.34 -29.38
CA VAL A 83 -38.60 -17.73 -29.86
C VAL A 83 -37.28 -18.51 -29.77
N TYR A 84 -36.17 -17.88 -30.13
CA TYR A 84 -34.82 -18.46 -29.96
C TYR A 84 -34.48 -18.73 -28.49
N ASP A 85 -34.87 -17.83 -27.57
CA ASP A 85 -34.73 -18.08 -26.12
C ASP A 85 -35.43 -19.37 -25.69
N MET A 86 -36.65 -19.62 -26.20
CA MET A 86 -37.40 -20.83 -25.86
C MET A 86 -36.71 -22.08 -26.40
N ALA A 87 -36.17 -22.03 -27.62
CA ALA A 87 -35.42 -23.13 -28.21
C ALA A 87 -34.11 -23.45 -27.44
N GLY A 88 -33.47 -22.42 -26.87
CA GLY A 88 -32.24 -22.58 -26.09
C GLY A 88 -32.45 -23.00 -24.63
N THR A 89 -33.59 -22.66 -24.02
CA THR A 89 -33.80 -22.81 -22.57
C THR A 89 -34.71 -23.97 -22.17
N VAL A 90 -35.55 -24.46 -23.10
CA VAL A 90 -36.42 -25.61 -22.87
C VAL A 90 -35.76 -26.86 -23.43
N LYS A 91 -35.69 -27.91 -22.61
CA LYS A 91 -35.10 -29.20 -22.99
C LYS A 91 -36.09 -30.02 -23.81
N ASP A 92 -35.56 -30.80 -24.74
CA ASP A 92 -36.27 -31.84 -25.50
C ASP A 92 -37.47 -31.36 -26.33
N VAL A 93 -37.46 -30.10 -26.78
CA VAL A 93 -38.49 -29.54 -27.68
C VAL A 93 -37.93 -29.19 -29.05
N LYS A 94 -38.77 -29.30 -30.08
CA LYS A 94 -38.47 -28.80 -31.44
C LYS A 94 -39.25 -27.51 -31.66
N VAL A 95 -38.54 -26.40 -31.81
CA VAL A 95 -39.14 -25.08 -32.02
C VAL A 95 -39.10 -24.72 -33.50
N TYR A 96 -40.23 -24.23 -34.00
CA TYR A 96 -40.40 -23.77 -35.38
C TYR A 96 -40.80 -22.30 -35.37
N LEU A 97 -40.25 -21.53 -36.31
CA LEU A 97 -40.58 -20.13 -36.53
C LEU A 97 -40.95 -19.99 -38.00
N ASN A 98 -42.23 -19.70 -38.30
CA ASN A 98 -42.76 -19.67 -39.66
C ASN A 98 -42.42 -20.95 -40.46
N ASP A 99 -42.73 -22.11 -39.86
CA ASP A 99 -42.46 -23.45 -40.40
C ASP A 99 -40.98 -23.82 -40.59
N GLU A 100 -40.06 -22.91 -40.30
CA GLU A 100 -38.62 -23.20 -40.28
C GLU A 100 -38.18 -23.72 -38.91
N ARG A 101 -37.51 -24.89 -38.88
CA ARG A 101 -37.01 -25.47 -37.64
C ARG A 101 -35.75 -24.74 -37.16
N LEU A 102 -35.77 -24.25 -35.93
CA LEU A 102 -34.57 -23.70 -35.28
C LEU A 102 -33.57 -24.83 -34.97
N LYS A 103 -32.29 -24.63 -35.35
CA LYS A 103 -31.23 -25.65 -35.23
C LYS A 103 -30.65 -25.80 -33.81
N ILE A 104 -30.99 -24.88 -32.92
CA ILE A 104 -30.50 -24.84 -31.53
C ILE A 104 -31.17 -25.94 -30.73
N LYS A 105 -30.37 -26.74 -30.02
CA LYS A 105 -30.84 -27.89 -29.23
C LYS A 105 -30.51 -27.78 -27.74
N THR A 106 -29.57 -26.92 -27.37
CA THR A 106 -29.04 -26.86 -26.00
C THR A 106 -28.79 -25.42 -25.56
N PHE A 107 -28.78 -25.20 -24.25
CA PHE A 107 -28.45 -23.91 -23.67
C PHE A 107 -27.02 -23.47 -24.03
N LYS A 108 -26.08 -24.42 -24.15
CA LYS A 108 -24.71 -24.13 -24.59
C LYS A 108 -24.67 -23.51 -26.00
N GLN A 109 -25.37 -24.10 -26.97
CA GLN A 109 -25.44 -23.57 -28.34
C GLN A 109 -26.09 -22.19 -28.38
N TYR A 110 -27.11 -21.96 -27.54
CA TYR A 110 -27.73 -20.65 -27.41
C TYR A 110 -26.76 -19.59 -26.86
N VAL A 111 -25.92 -19.93 -25.87
CA VAL A 111 -24.87 -19.04 -25.36
C VAL A 111 -23.81 -18.75 -26.43
N GLU A 112 -23.40 -19.75 -27.20
CA GLU A 112 -22.40 -19.60 -28.27
C GLU A 112 -22.84 -18.54 -29.31
N MET A 113 -24.14 -18.43 -29.61
CA MET A 113 -24.67 -17.38 -30.50
C MET A 113 -24.46 -15.96 -29.98
N TYR A 114 -24.60 -15.73 -28.67
CA TYR A 114 -24.33 -14.41 -28.07
C TYR A 114 -22.88 -14.00 -28.25
N ILE A 115 -21.98 -14.96 -28.11
CA ILE A 115 -20.54 -14.74 -28.16
C ILE A 115 -20.11 -14.51 -29.60
N GLU A 116 -20.70 -15.23 -30.55
CA GLU A 116 -20.48 -15.01 -31.98
C GLU A 116 -20.99 -13.63 -32.42
N ALA A 117 -22.18 -13.23 -31.99
CA ALA A 117 -22.72 -11.90 -32.26
C ALA A 117 -21.85 -10.78 -31.65
N ALA A 118 -21.42 -10.94 -30.39
CA ALA A 118 -20.52 -9.98 -29.76
C ALA A 118 -19.15 -9.90 -30.44
N THR A 119 -18.61 -11.05 -30.89
CA THR A 119 -17.33 -11.09 -31.62
C THR A 119 -17.45 -10.45 -32.99
N ALA A 120 -18.57 -10.65 -33.70
CA ALA A 120 -18.84 -10.01 -34.99
C ALA A 120 -18.95 -8.49 -34.85
N GLY A 121 -19.76 -8.00 -33.90
CA GLY A 121 -19.88 -6.57 -33.65
C GLY A 121 -18.57 -5.91 -33.18
N ALA A 122 -17.74 -6.64 -32.42
CA ALA A 122 -16.42 -6.14 -32.02
C ALA A 122 -15.48 -6.02 -33.22
N LYS A 123 -15.47 -6.98 -34.15
CA LYS A 123 -14.65 -6.93 -35.38
C LYS A 123 -15.01 -5.76 -36.28
N GLU A 124 -16.30 -5.46 -36.42
CA GLU A 124 -16.77 -4.30 -37.18
C GLU A 124 -16.29 -2.99 -36.55
N ASN A 125 -16.42 -2.85 -35.22
CA ASN A 125 -15.99 -1.65 -34.49
C ASN A 125 -14.46 -1.47 -34.46
N SER A 126 -13.69 -2.54 -34.56
CA SER A 126 -12.23 -2.51 -34.55
C SER A 126 -11.57 -2.50 -35.93
N GLY A 127 -12.33 -2.17 -37.00
CA GLY A 127 -11.80 -2.05 -38.35
C GLY A 127 -11.16 -3.34 -38.89
N GLY A 128 -11.64 -4.51 -38.46
CA GLY A 128 -11.14 -5.80 -38.92
C GLY A 128 -9.93 -6.39 -38.16
N ALA A 129 -9.45 -5.74 -37.09
CA ALA A 129 -8.41 -6.34 -36.24
C ALA A 129 -8.90 -7.64 -35.58
N ALA A 130 -8.09 -8.70 -35.66
CA ALA A 130 -8.44 -10.01 -35.10
C ALA A 130 -8.46 -9.98 -33.57
N GLN A 131 -9.64 -9.85 -32.98
CA GLN A 131 -9.84 -10.08 -31.54
C GLN A 131 -9.94 -11.58 -31.24
N ALA A 132 -9.33 -12.00 -30.14
CA ALA A 132 -9.43 -13.39 -29.66
C ALA A 132 -10.90 -13.73 -29.36
N LYS A 133 -11.40 -14.85 -29.89
CA LYS A 133 -12.78 -15.32 -29.62
C LYS A 133 -12.91 -15.53 -28.09
N PRO A 134 -13.87 -14.88 -27.41
CA PRO A 134 -14.05 -15.05 -25.97
C PRO A 134 -14.26 -16.53 -25.65
N THR A 135 -13.48 -17.07 -24.71
CA THR A 135 -13.63 -18.47 -24.31
C THR A 135 -14.92 -18.62 -23.51
N VAL A 136 -15.84 -19.45 -24.02
CA VAL A 136 -17.08 -19.79 -23.33
C VAL A 136 -16.84 -20.98 -22.43
N ILE A 137 -17.06 -20.80 -21.13
CA ILE A 137 -16.93 -21.85 -20.14
C ILE A 137 -18.34 -22.24 -19.70
N TYR A 138 -18.81 -23.39 -20.18
CA TYR A 138 -20.16 -23.90 -19.91
C TYR A 138 -20.11 -25.10 -18.95
N ALA A 139 -21.08 -25.18 -18.04
CA ALA A 139 -21.37 -26.38 -17.28
C ALA A 139 -22.87 -26.50 -16.93
N GLN A 140 -23.37 -27.73 -17.00
CA GLN A 140 -24.61 -28.10 -16.34
C GLN A 140 -24.28 -28.53 -14.90
N ILE A 141 -24.58 -27.66 -13.94
CA ILE A 141 -24.23 -27.86 -12.53
C ILE A 141 -25.15 -28.89 -11.87
N SER A 142 -26.41 -28.93 -12.30
CA SER A 142 -27.41 -29.90 -11.82
C SER A 142 -28.53 -30.04 -12.87
N PRO A 143 -29.48 -30.98 -12.72
CA PRO A 143 -30.64 -31.05 -13.60
C PRO A 143 -31.43 -29.74 -13.71
N ARG A 144 -31.40 -28.93 -12.64
CA ARG A 144 -32.12 -27.64 -12.52
C ARG A 144 -31.26 -26.42 -12.90
N TRP A 145 -29.96 -26.54 -13.15
CA TRP A 145 -29.07 -25.39 -13.35
C TRP A 145 -28.04 -25.62 -14.45
N GLU A 146 -28.04 -24.72 -15.43
CA GLU A 146 -27.00 -24.58 -16.45
C GLU A 146 -26.40 -23.18 -16.34
N VAL A 147 -25.07 -23.10 -16.34
CA VAL A 147 -24.33 -21.85 -16.23
C VAL A 147 -23.25 -21.78 -17.29
N ALA A 148 -23.12 -20.61 -17.91
CA ALA A 148 -21.95 -20.30 -18.71
C ALA A 148 -21.30 -18.99 -18.28
N PHE A 149 -20.01 -18.90 -18.50
CA PHE A 149 -19.19 -17.74 -18.21
C PHE A 149 -18.41 -17.35 -19.48
N ALA A 150 -18.36 -16.05 -19.72
CA ALA A 150 -17.43 -15.41 -20.63
C ALA A 150 -16.90 -14.12 -19.98
N THR A 151 -15.81 -13.58 -20.52
CA THR A 151 -15.26 -12.29 -20.09
C THR A 151 -16.03 -11.14 -20.72
N SER A 152 -16.28 -10.07 -19.97
CA SER A 152 -16.82 -8.82 -20.49
C SER A 152 -15.79 -7.69 -20.42
N ASP A 153 -15.98 -6.66 -21.26
CA ASP A 153 -15.09 -5.51 -21.31
C ASP A 153 -15.52 -4.43 -20.29
N GLY A 154 -15.26 -4.70 -19.01
CA GLY A 154 -15.40 -3.73 -17.92
C GLY A 154 -16.82 -3.35 -17.52
N THR A 155 -17.85 -3.96 -18.12
CA THR A 155 -19.25 -3.84 -17.70
C THR A 155 -19.84 -5.22 -17.37
N PHE A 156 -20.50 -5.37 -16.23
CA PHE A 156 -21.15 -6.64 -15.89
C PHE A 156 -22.29 -6.92 -16.86
N GLN A 157 -22.26 -8.08 -17.51
CA GLN A 157 -23.29 -8.52 -18.44
C GLN A 157 -23.92 -9.82 -17.97
N GLN A 158 -25.22 -9.98 -18.22
CA GLN A 158 -25.92 -11.20 -17.83
C GLN A 158 -27.04 -11.53 -18.81
N VAL A 159 -27.25 -12.83 -19.05
CA VAL A 159 -28.41 -13.36 -19.75
C VAL A 159 -28.96 -14.52 -18.93
N SER A 160 -30.14 -14.34 -18.33
CA SER A 160 -30.65 -15.32 -17.39
C SER A 160 -32.13 -15.67 -17.57
N PHE A 161 -32.46 -16.89 -17.17
CA PHE A 161 -33.78 -17.48 -17.23
C PHE A 161 -34.12 -18.19 -15.93
N ALA A 162 -35.31 -17.91 -15.40
CA ALA A 162 -35.90 -18.63 -14.28
C ALA A 162 -37.19 -19.30 -14.75
N ASN A 163 -37.20 -20.63 -14.88
CA ASN A 163 -38.30 -21.41 -15.46
C ASN A 163 -38.67 -20.92 -16.88
N SER A 164 -37.66 -20.77 -17.74
CA SER A 164 -37.77 -20.24 -19.10
C SER A 164 -38.30 -18.80 -19.21
N ILE A 165 -38.52 -18.10 -18.09
CA ILE A 165 -38.85 -16.67 -18.05
C ILE A 165 -37.56 -15.86 -18.13
N SER A 166 -37.46 -14.96 -19.10
CA SER A 166 -36.27 -14.11 -19.26
C SER A 166 -36.21 -13.07 -18.14
N THR A 167 -35.21 -13.21 -17.28
CA THR A 167 -34.92 -12.26 -16.20
C THR A 167 -33.89 -11.24 -16.69
N ILE A 168 -34.33 -10.33 -17.56
CA ILE A 168 -33.46 -9.35 -18.25
C ILE A 168 -32.74 -8.38 -17.29
N LYS A 169 -33.28 -8.15 -16.10
CA LYS A 169 -32.67 -7.36 -15.02
C LYS A 169 -31.92 -8.23 -13.99
N GLY A 170 -31.81 -9.53 -14.24
CA GLY A 170 -31.13 -10.50 -13.39
C GLY A 170 -31.91 -10.81 -12.12
N GLY A 171 -31.23 -10.82 -10.97
CA GLY A 171 -31.85 -11.10 -9.69
C GLY A 171 -30.97 -11.94 -8.77
N THR A 172 -31.61 -12.53 -7.76
CA THR A 172 -30.94 -13.32 -6.73
C THR A 172 -30.18 -14.53 -7.27
N HIS A 173 -30.69 -15.21 -8.30
CA HIS A 173 -30.04 -16.35 -8.96
C HIS A 173 -28.75 -15.97 -9.68
N VAL A 174 -28.76 -14.85 -10.41
CA VAL A 174 -27.56 -14.32 -11.09
C VAL A 174 -26.52 -13.91 -10.06
N ASN A 175 -26.93 -13.16 -9.04
CA ASN A 175 -26.04 -12.69 -7.98
C ASN A 175 -25.39 -13.87 -7.24
N TYR A 176 -26.14 -14.93 -6.96
CA TYR A 176 -25.64 -16.11 -6.28
C TYR A 176 -24.49 -16.79 -7.05
N ILE A 177 -24.59 -16.90 -8.37
CA ILE A 177 -23.52 -17.45 -9.23
C ILE A 177 -22.34 -16.47 -9.34
N ALA A 178 -22.62 -15.18 -9.57
CA ALA A 178 -21.60 -14.14 -9.68
C ALA A 178 -20.75 -14.01 -8.39
N ASP A 179 -21.39 -14.14 -7.22
CA ASP A 179 -20.72 -14.09 -5.92
C ASP A 179 -19.74 -15.25 -5.73
N GLN A 180 -20.15 -16.47 -6.09
CA GLN A 180 -19.25 -17.65 -6.05
C GLN A 180 -18.02 -17.46 -6.93
N LEU A 181 -18.21 -16.99 -8.18
CA LEU A 181 -17.11 -16.71 -9.11
C LEU A 181 -16.19 -15.61 -8.58
N SER A 182 -16.76 -14.50 -8.11
CA SER A 182 -15.97 -13.36 -7.64
C SER A 182 -15.11 -13.71 -6.43
N LYS A 183 -15.62 -14.51 -5.48
CA LYS A 183 -14.86 -15.00 -4.33
C LYS A 183 -13.69 -15.89 -4.76
N SER A 184 -13.92 -16.82 -5.69
CA SER A 184 -12.88 -17.70 -6.23
C SER A 184 -11.79 -16.92 -6.96
N ILE A 185 -12.17 -15.96 -7.80
CA ILE A 185 -11.23 -15.11 -8.55
C ILE A 185 -10.40 -14.22 -7.61
N ILE A 186 -11.02 -13.59 -6.62
CA ILE A 186 -10.29 -12.75 -5.64
C ILE A 186 -9.28 -13.59 -4.86
N ALA A 187 -9.66 -14.79 -4.42
CA ALA A 187 -8.75 -15.69 -3.73
C ALA A 187 -7.55 -16.09 -4.63
N HIS A 188 -7.78 -16.28 -5.93
CA HIS A 188 -6.72 -16.57 -6.89
C HIS A 188 -5.81 -15.35 -7.14
N ILE A 189 -6.38 -14.15 -7.29
CA ILE A 189 -5.63 -12.89 -7.44
C ILE A 189 -4.76 -12.65 -6.21
N ALA A 190 -5.29 -12.84 -4.99
CA ALA A 190 -4.54 -12.66 -3.75
C ALA A 190 -3.33 -13.60 -3.65
N LYS A 191 -3.38 -14.80 -4.28
CA LYS A 191 -2.24 -15.71 -4.38
C LYS A 191 -1.20 -15.25 -5.41
N LYS A 192 -1.63 -14.79 -6.60
CA LYS A 192 -0.76 -14.34 -7.70
C LYS A 192 -0.12 -12.97 -7.44
N ASN A 193 -0.87 -12.04 -6.86
CA ASN A 193 -0.44 -10.68 -6.57
C ASN A 193 -1.02 -10.19 -5.23
N LYS A 194 -0.26 -10.41 -4.14
CA LYS A 194 -0.65 -10.00 -2.77
C LYS A 194 -0.86 -8.49 -2.61
N ALA A 195 -0.31 -7.66 -3.50
CA ALA A 195 -0.47 -6.20 -3.44
C ALA A 195 -1.77 -5.71 -4.12
N ALA A 196 -2.34 -6.50 -5.04
CA ALA A 196 -3.57 -6.14 -5.74
C ALA A 196 -4.80 -6.37 -4.85
N THR A 197 -5.30 -5.29 -4.23
CA THR A 197 -6.55 -5.35 -3.45
C THR A 197 -7.74 -5.05 -4.35
N VAL A 198 -8.49 -6.08 -4.72
CA VAL A 198 -9.66 -5.98 -5.62
C VAL A 198 -10.95 -6.34 -4.88
N LYS A 199 -12.02 -5.56 -5.08
CA LYS A 199 -13.34 -5.79 -4.47
C LYS A 199 -14.25 -6.66 -5.35
N PRO A 200 -15.21 -7.43 -4.79
CA PRO A 200 -16.12 -8.28 -5.56
C PRO A 200 -16.85 -7.56 -6.70
N ALA A 201 -17.34 -6.35 -6.45
CA ALA A 201 -18.01 -5.53 -7.47
C ALA A 201 -17.10 -5.21 -8.67
N GLN A 202 -15.80 -5.03 -8.43
CA GLN A 202 -14.84 -4.74 -9.49
C GLN A 202 -14.63 -5.97 -10.36
N VAL A 203 -14.49 -7.16 -9.76
CA VAL A 203 -14.38 -8.42 -10.52
C VAL A 203 -15.65 -8.70 -11.32
N LYS A 204 -16.83 -8.49 -10.71
CA LYS A 204 -18.12 -8.68 -11.39
C LYS A 204 -18.24 -7.85 -12.66
N ASN A 205 -17.70 -6.63 -12.68
CA ASN A 205 -17.73 -5.80 -13.89
C ASN A 205 -17.00 -6.40 -15.08
N HIS A 206 -16.15 -7.40 -14.91
CA HIS A 206 -15.47 -8.11 -16.02
C HIS A 206 -16.10 -9.47 -16.35
N MET A 207 -17.30 -9.75 -15.82
CA MET A 207 -18.01 -11.01 -16.05
C MET A 207 -19.17 -10.83 -17.02
N TRP A 208 -19.31 -11.80 -17.91
CA TRP A 208 -20.53 -12.07 -18.65
C TRP A 208 -21.07 -13.44 -18.23
N ILE A 209 -22.21 -13.45 -17.52
CA ILE A 209 -22.77 -14.67 -16.93
C ILE A 209 -24.07 -15.06 -17.63
N PHE A 210 -24.19 -16.33 -17.99
CA PHE A 210 -25.41 -16.93 -18.53
C PHE A 210 -25.96 -17.93 -17.53
N VAL A 211 -27.25 -17.84 -17.21
CA VAL A 211 -27.88 -18.71 -16.20
C VAL A 211 -29.23 -19.22 -16.70
N ASN A 212 -29.39 -20.54 -16.84
CA ASN A 212 -30.69 -21.18 -17.02
C ASN A 212 -31.01 -21.98 -15.75
N ALA A 213 -32.07 -21.58 -15.03
CA ALA A 213 -32.40 -22.12 -13.72
C ALA A 213 -33.86 -22.56 -13.63
N LEU A 214 -34.09 -23.70 -12.99
CA LEU A 214 -35.41 -24.17 -12.57
C LEU A 214 -35.60 -23.91 -11.08
N ILE A 215 -36.39 -22.88 -10.77
CA ILE A 215 -36.62 -22.36 -9.42
C ILE A 215 -38.00 -22.80 -8.93
N GLU A 216 -38.03 -23.33 -7.70
CA GLU A 216 -39.27 -23.69 -7.04
C GLU A 216 -40.01 -22.44 -6.56
N ASN A 217 -41.28 -22.29 -6.94
CA ASN A 217 -42.15 -21.19 -6.53
C ASN A 217 -41.52 -19.77 -6.65
N PRO A 218 -41.00 -19.37 -7.85
CA PRO A 218 -40.16 -18.18 -8.03
C PRO A 218 -40.91 -16.86 -7.81
N THR A 219 -40.43 -16.01 -6.90
CA THR A 219 -40.96 -14.66 -6.67
C THR A 219 -40.19 -13.62 -7.47
N PHE A 220 -40.90 -12.64 -8.03
CA PHE A 220 -40.34 -11.59 -8.87
C PHE A 220 -40.72 -10.20 -8.34
N GLY A 221 -39.95 -9.18 -8.72
CA GLY A 221 -40.21 -7.80 -8.31
C GLY A 221 -41.50 -7.19 -8.89
N SER A 222 -41.98 -7.70 -10.03
CA SER A 222 -43.18 -7.22 -10.71
C SER A 222 -43.84 -8.33 -11.55
N GLN A 223 -45.01 -8.04 -12.14
CA GLN A 223 -45.71 -8.95 -13.05
C GLN A 223 -44.97 -9.18 -14.38
N THR A 224 -44.08 -8.26 -14.80
CA THR A 224 -43.25 -8.46 -16.00
C THR A 224 -42.14 -9.50 -15.76
N LYS A 225 -41.85 -9.82 -14.48
CA LYS A 225 -40.94 -10.89 -14.04
C LYS A 225 -39.50 -10.74 -14.55
N GLU A 226 -39.06 -9.51 -14.74
CA GLU A 226 -37.72 -9.18 -15.23
C GLU A 226 -36.62 -9.41 -14.19
N THR A 227 -36.98 -9.45 -12.90
CA THR A 227 -36.05 -9.60 -11.77
C THR A 227 -36.54 -10.65 -10.79
N LEU A 228 -35.74 -11.70 -10.57
CA LEU A 228 -35.99 -12.70 -9.51
C LEU A 228 -35.59 -12.13 -8.15
N THR A 229 -36.50 -12.19 -7.17
CA THR A 229 -36.28 -11.66 -5.81
C THR A 229 -36.25 -12.76 -4.75
N LEU A 230 -36.54 -14.01 -5.12
CA LEU A 230 -36.58 -15.14 -4.18
C LEU A 230 -35.20 -15.34 -3.52
N PRO A 231 -35.09 -15.40 -2.18
CA PRO A 231 -33.81 -15.64 -1.53
C PRO A 231 -33.18 -16.99 -1.89
N ALA A 232 -31.85 -17.06 -1.99
CA ALA A 232 -31.14 -18.25 -2.49
C ALA A 232 -31.40 -19.53 -1.68
N GLY A 233 -31.65 -19.41 -0.37
CA GLY A 233 -32.01 -20.55 0.49
C GLY A 233 -33.35 -21.22 0.14
N LYS A 234 -34.20 -20.58 -0.68
CA LYS A 234 -35.54 -21.04 -1.06
C LYS A 234 -35.65 -21.48 -2.52
N PHE A 235 -34.55 -21.61 -3.27
CA PHE A 235 -34.60 -22.00 -4.68
C PHE A 235 -35.11 -23.43 -4.93
N GLY A 236 -35.26 -24.26 -3.89
CA GLY A 236 -35.54 -25.69 -4.02
C GLY A 236 -34.35 -26.50 -4.56
N SER A 237 -33.17 -25.87 -4.61
CA SER A 237 -31.89 -26.46 -5.02
C SER A 237 -30.74 -25.56 -4.57
N ARG A 238 -29.51 -26.08 -4.49
CA ARG A 238 -28.30 -25.32 -4.11
C ARG A 238 -27.24 -25.47 -5.20
N PRO A 239 -27.18 -24.57 -6.20
CA PRO A 239 -26.21 -24.69 -7.28
C PRO A 239 -24.81 -24.33 -6.80
N ALA A 240 -23.91 -25.32 -6.76
CA ALA A 240 -22.51 -25.13 -6.41
C ALA A 240 -21.62 -25.32 -7.65
N LEU A 241 -20.82 -24.31 -7.99
CA LEU A 241 -19.88 -24.42 -9.11
C LEU A 241 -18.75 -25.39 -8.76
N SER A 242 -18.47 -26.34 -9.65
CA SER A 242 -17.41 -27.34 -9.46
C SER A 242 -16.01 -26.71 -9.46
N GLU A 243 -15.06 -27.36 -8.80
CA GLU A 243 -13.66 -26.92 -8.84
C GLU A 243 -13.09 -26.86 -10.26
N GLU A 244 -13.50 -27.80 -11.12
CA GLU A 244 -13.06 -27.82 -12.52
C GLU A 244 -13.56 -26.58 -13.29
N PHE A 245 -14.82 -26.18 -13.07
CA PHE A 245 -15.37 -24.96 -13.64
C PHE A 245 -14.59 -23.74 -13.14
N MET A 246 -14.36 -23.66 -11.83
CA MET A 246 -13.58 -22.56 -11.23
C MET A 246 -12.16 -22.49 -11.79
N LYS A 247 -11.47 -23.63 -11.96
CA LYS A 247 -10.13 -23.70 -12.57
C LYS A 247 -10.13 -23.21 -14.01
N LYS A 248 -11.14 -23.58 -14.82
CA LYS A 248 -11.29 -23.07 -16.19
C LYS A 248 -11.46 -21.54 -16.20
N VAL A 249 -12.28 -21.00 -15.30
CA VAL A 249 -12.48 -19.54 -15.18
C VAL A 249 -11.19 -18.83 -14.76
N GLN A 250 -10.44 -19.38 -13.80
CA GLN A 250 -9.15 -18.83 -13.35
C GLN A 250 -8.08 -18.82 -14.45
N LYS A 251 -8.15 -19.77 -15.40
CA LYS A 251 -7.27 -19.82 -16.59
C LYS A 251 -7.71 -18.89 -17.72
N SER A 252 -8.90 -18.29 -17.63
CA SER A 252 -9.37 -17.32 -18.61
C SER A 252 -8.66 -15.96 -18.43
N PHE A 253 -8.83 -15.07 -19.41
CA PHE A 253 -8.21 -13.74 -19.41
C PHE A 253 -8.75 -12.79 -18.32
N ILE A 254 -9.76 -13.19 -17.55
CA ILE A 254 -10.36 -12.34 -16.50
C ILE A 254 -9.35 -11.87 -15.45
N ILE A 255 -8.39 -12.71 -15.07
CA ILE A 255 -7.39 -12.37 -14.04
C ILE A 255 -6.55 -11.18 -14.51
N ASP A 256 -6.04 -11.25 -15.72
CA ASP A 256 -5.16 -10.21 -16.26
C ASP A 256 -5.97 -8.94 -16.60
N GLN A 257 -7.21 -9.05 -17.07
CA GLN A 257 -8.11 -7.90 -17.25
C GLN A 257 -8.36 -7.14 -15.94
N VAL A 258 -8.69 -7.86 -14.87
CA VAL A 258 -8.97 -7.26 -13.55
C VAL A 258 -7.70 -6.60 -12.99
N LEU A 259 -6.54 -7.25 -13.11
CA LEU A 259 -5.26 -6.70 -12.66
C LEU A 259 -4.86 -5.45 -13.46
N ASN A 260 -5.00 -5.48 -14.78
CA ASN A 260 -4.71 -4.35 -15.65
C ASN A 260 -5.63 -3.17 -15.37
N TRP A 261 -6.93 -3.42 -15.19
CA TRP A 261 -7.88 -2.37 -14.79
C TRP A 261 -7.52 -1.78 -13.42
N ALA A 262 -7.18 -2.62 -12.44
CA ALA A 262 -6.79 -2.16 -11.11
C ALA A 262 -5.53 -1.29 -11.16
N LYS A 263 -4.52 -1.70 -11.94
CA LYS A 263 -3.30 -0.94 -12.18
C LYS A 263 -3.61 0.39 -12.88
N PHE A 264 -4.37 0.38 -13.97
CA PHE A 264 -4.75 1.59 -14.70
C PHE A 264 -5.49 2.59 -13.81
N LYS A 265 -6.40 2.11 -12.97
CA LYS A 265 -7.13 2.95 -12.02
C LYS A 265 -6.21 3.56 -10.96
N ALA A 266 -5.28 2.77 -10.43
CA ALA A 266 -4.27 3.25 -9.48
C ALA A 266 -3.38 4.31 -10.13
N ASP A 267 -2.82 4.04 -11.31
CA ASP A 267 -2.00 4.99 -12.07
C ASP A 267 -2.75 6.31 -12.33
N ARG A 268 -4.03 6.22 -12.74
CA ARG A 268 -4.87 7.42 -12.95
C ARG A 268 -5.07 8.22 -11.66
N GLN A 269 -5.13 7.57 -10.50
CA GLN A 269 -5.26 8.27 -9.22
C GLN A 269 -3.96 8.91 -8.77
N ILE A 270 -2.81 8.23 -8.89
CA ILE A 270 -1.50 8.84 -8.59
C ILE A 270 -1.27 10.04 -9.51
N LYS A 271 -1.61 9.94 -10.80
CA LYS A 271 -1.51 11.07 -11.74
C LYS A 271 -2.28 12.32 -11.29
N LYS A 272 -3.39 12.18 -10.55
CA LYS A 272 -4.13 13.34 -10.00
C LYS A 272 -3.35 14.12 -8.95
N THR A 273 -2.30 13.51 -8.41
CA THR A 273 -1.44 14.12 -7.40
C THR A 273 -0.11 14.62 -7.95
N ASP A 274 0.06 14.56 -9.27
CA ASP A 274 1.26 15.04 -9.93
C ASP A 274 1.49 16.53 -9.68
N GLY A 275 2.75 16.89 -9.56
CA GLY A 275 3.19 18.27 -9.63
C GLY A 275 3.21 18.76 -11.07
N SER A 276 3.38 20.07 -11.22
CA SER A 276 3.66 20.69 -12.53
C SER A 276 4.60 21.86 -12.33
N LYS A 277 5.38 22.19 -13.37
CA LYS A 277 6.22 23.39 -13.37
C LYS A 277 5.34 24.64 -13.34
N ARG A 278 5.21 25.24 -12.17
CA ARG A 278 4.48 26.49 -11.92
C ARG A 278 5.33 27.42 -11.07
N ASN A 279 5.26 28.72 -11.32
CA ASN A 279 6.12 29.68 -10.62
C ASN A 279 5.81 29.83 -9.12
N ARG A 280 4.57 29.54 -8.68
CA ARG A 280 4.16 29.66 -7.28
C ARG A 280 3.31 28.47 -6.86
N LEU A 281 3.53 28.03 -5.63
CA LEU A 281 2.73 27.01 -4.96
C LEU A 281 2.01 27.63 -3.76
N THR A 282 0.72 27.35 -3.62
CA THR A 282 -0.11 27.84 -2.51
C THR A 282 -0.42 26.70 -1.54
N GLY A 283 -0.62 27.03 -0.25
CA GLY A 283 -1.04 26.06 0.76
C GLY A 283 0.06 25.16 1.34
N MET A 284 1.34 25.47 1.13
CA MET A 284 2.46 24.73 1.73
C MET A 284 3.24 25.59 2.73
N ALA A 285 2.74 25.66 3.97
CA ALA A 285 3.31 26.52 5.02
C ALA A 285 4.76 26.17 5.40
N LYS A 286 5.19 24.91 5.22
CA LYS A 286 6.55 24.47 5.58
C LYS A 286 7.60 24.75 4.51
N LEU A 287 7.20 25.03 3.27
CA LEU A 287 8.12 25.30 2.16
C LEU A 287 8.65 26.74 2.26
N SER A 288 9.97 26.88 2.29
CA SER A 288 10.65 28.13 1.93
C SER A 288 11.00 28.05 0.45
N ASP A 289 10.17 28.60 -0.42
CA ASP A 289 10.30 28.46 -1.87
C ASP A 289 11.43 29.35 -2.41
N ALA A 290 12.11 28.92 -3.47
CA ALA A 290 13.14 29.75 -4.11
C ALA A 290 12.46 30.75 -5.07
N ASN A 291 12.95 31.98 -5.18
CA ASN A 291 12.30 32.99 -6.01
C ASN A 291 12.23 32.58 -7.50
N ASN A 292 13.25 31.85 -7.98
CA ASN A 292 13.33 31.37 -9.36
C ASN A 292 12.70 29.98 -9.56
N ALA A 293 12.17 29.32 -8.53
CA ALA A 293 11.67 27.95 -8.67
C ALA A 293 10.43 27.87 -9.56
N GLY A 294 10.46 26.97 -10.54
CA GLY A 294 9.42 26.84 -11.57
C GLY A 294 9.52 27.82 -12.74
N THR A 295 10.43 28.81 -12.68
CA THR A 295 10.62 29.80 -13.76
C THR A 295 11.54 29.27 -14.87
N LYS A 296 11.97 30.14 -15.79
CA LYS A 296 13.03 29.85 -16.77
C LYS A 296 14.37 29.51 -16.13
N ASN A 297 14.62 29.99 -14.90
CA ASN A 297 15.86 29.75 -14.15
C ASN A 297 15.75 28.54 -13.21
N ALA A 298 14.68 27.73 -13.31
CA ALA A 298 14.43 26.58 -12.44
C ALA A 298 15.60 25.57 -12.42
N GLU A 299 16.30 25.40 -13.55
CA GLU A 299 17.44 24.47 -13.66
C GLU A 299 18.62 24.86 -12.76
N LYS A 300 18.74 26.15 -12.42
CA LYS A 300 19.75 26.65 -11.47
C LYS A 300 19.32 26.51 -10.01
N CYS A 301 18.04 26.18 -9.78
CA CYS A 301 17.48 26.13 -8.43
C CYS A 301 17.75 24.78 -7.78
N THR A 302 18.11 24.79 -6.50
CA THR A 302 18.29 23.63 -5.64
C THR A 302 17.22 23.60 -4.56
N LEU A 303 16.51 22.49 -4.42
CA LEU A 303 15.64 22.23 -3.28
C LEU A 303 16.42 21.47 -2.21
N ILE A 304 16.53 22.04 -1.01
CA ILE A 304 17.15 21.41 0.15
C ILE A 304 16.07 20.67 0.95
N HIS A 305 16.14 19.34 0.97
CA HIS A 305 15.36 18.51 1.88
C HIS A 305 16.09 18.37 3.21
N THR A 306 15.43 18.76 4.29
CA THR A 306 16.02 18.80 5.64
C THR A 306 15.38 17.77 6.56
N GLU A 307 16.17 17.19 7.46
CA GLU A 307 15.68 16.33 8.53
C GLU A 307 15.01 17.15 9.64
N GLY A 308 13.69 17.29 9.55
CA GLY A 308 12.90 18.03 10.53
C GLY A 308 13.12 19.55 10.52
N ASP A 309 12.42 20.23 11.44
CA ASP A 309 12.42 21.71 11.50
C ASP A 309 13.74 22.28 12.09
N SER A 310 14.54 21.45 12.76
CA SER A 310 15.87 21.84 13.29
C SER A 310 16.87 22.06 12.16
N ALA A 311 17.05 21.06 11.29
CA ALA A 311 17.91 21.19 10.10
C ALA A 311 17.42 22.28 9.15
N LYS A 312 16.10 22.50 9.04
CA LYS A 312 15.53 23.62 8.28
C LYS A 312 16.06 24.97 8.76
N SER A 313 16.15 25.20 10.07
CA SER A 313 16.63 26.47 10.62
C SER A 313 18.07 26.75 10.18
N LEU A 314 18.93 25.72 10.21
CA LEU A 314 20.30 25.81 9.70
C LEU A 314 20.34 26.15 8.21
N ALA A 315 19.53 25.47 7.39
CA ALA A 315 19.45 25.74 5.96
C ALA A 315 18.99 27.18 5.67
N VAL A 316 17.97 27.67 6.39
CA VAL A 316 17.45 29.04 6.26
C VAL A 316 18.50 30.08 6.67
N ALA A 317 19.32 29.81 7.69
CA ALA A 317 20.46 30.65 8.04
C ALA A 317 21.51 30.68 6.92
N GLY A 318 21.78 29.53 6.29
CA GLY A 318 22.63 29.40 5.10
C GLY A 318 22.12 30.17 3.89
N LEU A 319 20.79 30.22 3.68
CA LEU A 319 20.17 31.02 2.60
C LEU A 319 20.49 32.52 2.70
N ALA A 320 20.83 33.04 3.88
CA ALA A 320 21.25 34.43 4.03
C ALA A 320 22.60 34.72 3.35
N VAL A 321 23.39 33.68 3.05
CA VAL A 321 24.69 33.77 2.35
C VAL A 321 24.53 33.53 0.86
N VAL A 322 23.87 32.44 0.47
CA VAL A 322 23.75 32.02 -0.95
C VAL A 322 22.58 32.69 -1.68
N GLY A 323 21.73 33.41 -0.95
CA GLY A 323 20.53 34.07 -1.47
C GLY A 323 19.33 33.13 -1.61
N ARG A 324 18.14 33.73 -1.71
CA ARG A 324 16.85 33.02 -1.84
C ARG A 324 16.42 32.77 -3.28
N ASP A 325 17.19 33.26 -4.24
CA ASP A 325 16.80 33.18 -5.65
C ASP A 325 16.81 31.75 -6.16
N ASN A 326 17.87 31.00 -5.86
CA ASN A 326 18.10 29.67 -6.40
C ASN A 326 18.06 28.56 -5.34
N PHE A 327 17.71 28.85 -4.09
CA PHE A 327 17.68 27.84 -3.03
C PHE A 327 16.37 27.85 -2.28
N GLY A 328 15.71 26.70 -2.26
CA GLY A 328 14.50 26.46 -1.47
C GLY A 328 14.75 25.42 -0.39
N VAL A 329 13.92 25.41 0.66
CA VAL A 329 14.06 24.47 1.78
C VAL A 329 12.71 23.85 2.13
N PHE A 330 12.68 22.52 2.24
CA PHE A 330 11.50 21.77 2.70
C PHE A 330 11.88 20.71 3.74
N PRO A 331 11.35 20.79 4.97
CA PRO A 331 11.63 19.82 6.03
C PRO A 331 10.76 18.56 5.88
N LEU A 332 11.39 17.39 5.91
CA LEU A 332 10.70 16.11 6.01
C LEU A 332 10.24 15.86 7.44
N ARG A 333 9.03 15.32 7.60
CA ARG A 333 8.53 14.87 8.91
C ARG A 333 8.92 13.41 9.17
N GLY A 334 10.01 13.23 9.91
CA GLY A 334 10.49 11.90 10.30
C GLY A 334 10.91 11.05 9.09
N LYS A 335 10.87 9.73 9.26
CA LYS A 335 11.27 8.78 8.21
C LYS A 335 10.26 8.76 7.06
N LEU A 336 10.76 8.90 5.83
CA LEU A 336 9.95 8.83 4.63
C LEU A 336 9.31 7.43 4.48
N LEU A 337 8.09 7.36 3.94
CA LEU A 337 7.42 6.09 3.69
C LEU A 337 8.20 5.27 2.65
N ASN A 338 8.55 4.03 2.95
CA ASN A 338 9.10 3.11 1.96
C ASN A 338 8.03 2.77 0.90
N VAL A 339 8.16 3.37 -0.28
CA VAL A 339 7.11 3.35 -1.31
C VAL A 339 6.98 2.04 -2.08
N ARG A 340 8.06 1.25 -2.18
CA ARG A 340 8.05 -0.05 -2.89
C ARG A 340 7.06 -1.05 -2.29
N GLU A 341 6.87 -0.93 -0.99
CA GLU A 341 6.11 -1.86 -0.17
C GLU A 341 4.80 -1.25 0.35
N ALA A 342 4.57 0.03 0.04
CA ALA A 342 3.38 0.74 0.45
C ALA A 342 2.23 0.43 -0.51
N ARG A 343 1.03 0.26 0.05
CA ARG A 343 -0.17 0.17 -0.77
C ARG A 343 -0.44 1.52 -1.44
N HIS A 344 -1.02 1.48 -2.63
CA HIS A 344 -1.46 2.68 -3.37
C HIS A 344 -2.18 3.72 -2.49
N ASP A 345 -3.12 3.28 -1.66
CA ASP A 345 -3.85 4.16 -0.74
C ASP A 345 -2.96 4.81 0.33
N GLN A 346 -1.91 4.13 0.79
CA GLN A 346 -0.95 4.69 1.77
C GLN A 346 -0.11 5.78 1.12
N ILE A 347 0.36 5.56 -0.10
CA ILE A 347 1.15 6.55 -0.87
C ILE A 347 0.31 7.79 -1.16
N MET A 348 -0.95 7.60 -1.60
CA MET A 348 -1.89 8.69 -1.87
C MET A 348 -2.24 9.53 -0.64
N LYS A 349 -2.31 8.91 0.55
CA LYS A 349 -2.61 9.60 1.81
C LYS A 349 -1.38 10.21 2.49
N ASN A 350 -0.17 9.85 2.05
CA ASN A 350 1.06 10.36 2.66
C ASN A 350 1.33 11.79 2.18
N GLU A 351 1.07 12.77 3.03
CA GLU A 351 1.24 14.18 2.71
C GLU A 351 2.67 14.56 2.30
N GLU A 352 3.69 13.95 2.91
CA GLU A 352 5.10 14.23 2.59
C GLU A 352 5.43 13.88 1.14
N ILE A 353 5.04 12.69 0.68
CA ILE A 353 5.20 12.30 -0.74
C ILE A 353 4.45 13.26 -1.66
N GLN A 354 3.21 13.64 -1.30
CA GLN A 354 2.42 14.57 -2.12
C GLN A 354 3.05 15.96 -2.18
N ASN A 355 3.66 16.42 -1.08
CA ASN A 355 4.36 17.69 -1.03
C ASN A 355 5.62 17.63 -1.90
N ILE A 356 6.46 16.59 -1.79
CA ILE A 356 7.66 16.43 -2.62
C ILE A 356 7.28 16.47 -4.11
N LYS A 357 6.24 15.72 -4.52
CA LYS A 357 5.75 15.72 -5.90
C LYS A 357 5.36 17.12 -6.37
N LYS A 358 4.59 17.85 -5.58
CA LYS A 358 4.14 19.21 -5.90
C LYS A 358 5.27 20.22 -5.95
N ILE A 359 6.19 20.18 -4.97
CA ILE A 359 7.32 21.11 -4.84
C ILE A 359 8.28 20.95 -6.00
N MET A 360 8.62 19.71 -6.36
CA MET A 360 9.55 19.41 -7.45
C MET A 360 8.89 19.47 -8.83
N GLY A 361 7.57 19.34 -8.92
CA GLY A 361 6.86 19.25 -10.20
C GLY A 361 6.91 17.85 -10.82
N LEU A 362 6.98 16.80 -9.99
CA LEU A 362 7.13 15.41 -10.43
C LEU A 362 5.82 14.84 -10.98
N GLN A 363 5.92 14.10 -12.09
CA GLN A 363 4.81 13.55 -12.86
C GLN A 363 4.93 12.03 -12.97
N HIS A 364 3.87 11.32 -12.61
CA HIS A 364 3.87 9.86 -12.55
C HIS A 364 4.00 9.22 -13.93
N ASN A 365 4.83 8.17 -14.02
CA ASN A 365 5.17 7.47 -15.27
C ASN A 365 5.77 8.40 -16.35
N LYS A 366 6.40 9.51 -15.95
CA LYS A 366 7.17 10.34 -16.87
C LYS A 366 8.63 9.90 -16.86
N GLU A 367 9.18 9.72 -18.04
CA GLU A 367 10.61 9.57 -18.25
C GLU A 367 11.24 10.96 -18.34
N TYR A 368 12.25 11.19 -17.52
CA TYR A 368 12.97 12.44 -17.41
C TYR A 368 14.36 12.27 -18.01
N THR A 369 14.59 12.93 -19.15
CA THR A 369 15.93 13.02 -19.78
C THR A 369 16.71 14.23 -19.30
N ASN A 370 16.03 15.21 -18.69
CA ASN A 370 16.60 16.42 -18.11
C ASN A 370 15.64 17.02 -17.07
N VAL A 371 16.08 18.09 -16.41
CA VAL A 371 15.34 18.78 -15.34
C VAL A 371 14.44 19.92 -15.82
N SER A 372 14.37 20.19 -17.13
CA SER A 372 13.68 21.37 -17.69
C SER A 372 12.20 21.45 -17.30
N SER A 373 11.56 20.30 -17.08
CA SER A 373 10.15 20.20 -16.69
C SER A 373 9.89 20.24 -15.19
N LEU A 374 10.94 20.36 -14.37
CA LEU A 374 10.86 20.44 -12.92
C LEU A 374 10.83 21.89 -12.44
N ARG A 375 10.45 22.07 -11.17
CA ARG A 375 10.53 23.34 -10.44
C ARG A 375 11.95 23.67 -9.99
N TYR A 376 12.76 22.65 -9.76
CA TYR A 376 14.13 22.71 -9.28
C TYR A 376 15.01 21.80 -10.14
N GLY A 377 16.21 22.25 -10.45
CA GLY A 377 17.21 21.50 -11.19
C GLY A 377 18.00 20.52 -10.33
N ARG A 378 18.12 20.78 -9.02
CA ARG A 378 18.80 19.89 -8.08
C ARG A 378 17.97 19.62 -6.85
N LEU A 379 18.13 18.42 -6.30
CA LEU A 379 17.60 17.97 -5.03
C LEU A 379 18.77 17.70 -4.07
N MET A 380 18.93 18.55 -3.08
CA MET A 380 19.96 18.42 -2.07
C MET A 380 19.39 17.79 -0.81
N ILE A 381 20.03 16.74 -0.30
CA ILE A 381 19.67 16.08 0.94
C ILE A 381 20.56 16.62 2.06
N MET A 382 19.93 17.14 3.11
CA MET A 382 20.60 17.72 4.26
C MET A 382 20.02 17.09 5.54
N THR A 383 20.59 15.94 5.90
CA THR A 383 20.23 15.16 7.10
C THR A 383 21.29 15.32 8.18
N ASP A 384 20.95 14.91 9.39
CA ASP A 384 21.97 14.78 10.43
C ASP A 384 23.02 13.75 9.98
N GLN A 385 24.29 13.98 10.35
CA GLN A 385 25.40 13.10 10.00
C GLN A 385 25.47 11.93 10.99
N ASP A 386 24.34 11.25 11.13
CA ASP A 386 24.15 10.05 11.93
C ASP A 386 23.54 8.92 11.10
N HIS A 387 23.39 7.75 11.73
CA HIS A 387 22.85 6.58 11.06
C HIS A 387 21.39 6.75 10.60
N ASP A 388 20.53 7.44 11.36
CA ASP A 388 19.13 7.63 10.97
C ASP A 388 19.00 8.61 9.80
N GLY A 389 19.89 9.61 9.70
CA GLY A 389 20.07 10.48 8.55
C GLY A 389 20.40 9.68 7.27
N SER A 390 21.38 8.77 7.34
CA SER A 390 21.71 7.87 6.22
C SER A 390 20.50 7.04 5.75
N HIS A 391 19.64 6.60 6.68
CA HIS A 391 18.41 5.90 6.31
C HIS A 391 17.38 6.82 5.62
N ILE A 392 17.25 8.08 6.04
CA ILE A 392 16.39 9.06 5.36
C ILE A 392 16.89 9.30 3.94
N LYS A 393 18.21 9.47 3.74
CA LYS A 393 18.82 9.57 2.40
C LYS A 393 18.42 8.36 1.55
N GLY A 394 18.61 7.15 2.08
CA GLY A 394 18.28 5.91 1.39
C GLY A 394 16.80 5.78 1.05
N LEU A 395 15.89 6.17 1.94
CA LEU A 395 14.44 6.15 1.67
C LEU A 395 14.05 7.14 0.56
N LEU A 396 14.69 8.31 0.50
CA LEU A 396 14.45 9.29 -0.57
C LEU A 396 14.99 8.79 -1.92
N ILE A 397 16.19 8.20 -1.94
CA ILE A 397 16.76 7.54 -3.12
C ILE A 397 15.83 6.42 -3.60
N ASN A 398 15.36 5.58 -2.68
CA ASN A 398 14.39 4.52 -2.96
C ASN A 398 13.07 5.06 -3.56
N PHE A 399 12.58 6.18 -3.04
CA PHE A 399 11.41 6.87 -3.60
C PHE A 399 11.63 7.33 -5.05
N LEU A 400 12.78 7.94 -5.32
CA LEU A 400 13.16 8.39 -6.66
C LEU A 400 13.36 7.21 -7.60
N ASP A 401 14.08 6.15 -7.20
CA ASP A 401 14.30 4.97 -8.06
C ASP A 401 12.98 4.21 -8.35
N HIS A 402 12.05 4.19 -7.40
CA HIS A 402 10.78 3.48 -7.60
C HIS A 402 9.84 4.20 -8.58
N PHE A 403 9.71 5.53 -8.47
CA PHE A 403 8.74 6.30 -9.26
C PHE A 403 9.34 7.08 -10.43
N TYR A 404 10.59 7.51 -10.30
CA TYR A 404 11.27 8.43 -11.21
C TYR A 404 12.73 8.00 -11.49
N PRO A 405 13.01 6.72 -11.82
CA PRO A 405 14.38 6.20 -11.92
C PRO A 405 15.25 6.98 -12.92
N SER A 406 14.65 7.46 -14.01
CA SER A 406 15.36 8.27 -15.00
C SER A 406 15.96 9.57 -14.44
N LEU A 407 15.42 10.13 -13.35
CA LEU A 407 15.99 11.32 -12.71
C LEU A 407 17.32 11.03 -12.02
N LEU A 408 17.54 9.81 -11.52
CA LEU A 408 18.81 9.42 -10.92
C LEU A 408 19.91 9.20 -11.97
N LYS A 409 19.55 9.17 -13.25
CA LYS A 409 20.48 9.17 -14.38
C LYS A 409 20.84 10.58 -14.87
N VAL A 410 20.20 11.62 -14.34
CA VAL A 410 20.50 13.00 -14.72
C VAL A 410 21.68 13.50 -13.89
N PRO A 411 22.78 13.95 -14.52
CA PRO A 411 23.97 14.43 -13.80
C PRO A 411 23.64 15.56 -12.82
N GLU A 412 24.30 15.54 -11.66
CA GLU A 412 24.16 16.53 -10.59
C GLU A 412 22.73 16.76 -10.06
N PHE A 413 21.75 15.93 -10.43
CA PHE A 413 20.37 16.12 -9.98
C PHE A 413 20.26 15.85 -8.48
N LEU A 414 20.79 14.72 -8.00
CA LEU A 414 20.77 14.36 -6.59
C LEU A 414 22.10 14.74 -5.94
N VAL A 415 22.01 15.43 -4.81
CA VAL A 415 23.17 16.01 -4.15
C VAL A 415 23.06 15.81 -2.65
N GLU A 416 24.18 15.61 -1.98
CA GLU A 416 24.27 15.56 -0.53
C GLU A 416 24.91 16.85 0.02
N PHE A 417 24.40 17.31 1.17
CA PHE A 417 25.07 18.32 1.98
C PHE A 417 25.73 17.67 3.21
N VAL A 418 27.06 17.60 3.21
CA VAL A 418 27.86 17.05 4.30
C VAL A 418 28.26 18.11 5.32
N THR A 419 28.24 17.77 6.60
CA THR A 419 28.73 18.65 7.68
C THR A 419 29.82 17.97 8.49
N PRO A 420 30.75 18.72 9.11
CA PRO A 420 31.74 18.12 9.99
C PRO A 420 31.08 17.38 11.16
N ILE A 421 31.59 16.19 11.49
CA ILE A 421 31.16 15.38 12.65
C ILE A 421 31.96 15.79 13.90
N VAL A 422 33.24 16.15 13.72
CA VAL A 422 34.11 16.60 14.83
C VAL A 422 34.82 17.89 14.43
N ARG A 423 34.81 18.86 15.34
CA ARG A 423 35.66 20.05 15.24
C ARG A 423 36.63 20.08 16.40
N VAL A 424 37.91 20.21 16.10
CA VAL A 424 38.94 20.48 17.10
C VAL A 424 39.32 21.96 17.06
N SER A 425 39.45 22.57 18.25
CA SER A 425 39.92 23.95 18.41
C SER A 425 41.13 23.97 19.33
N GLY A 426 42.18 24.69 18.93
CA GLY A 426 43.35 24.93 19.79
C GLY A 426 42.98 25.86 20.94
N LEU A 427 43.36 25.52 22.17
CA LEU A 427 43.01 26.31 23.35
C LEU A 427 43.99 27.48 23.53
N LEU A 428 43.48 28.70 23.67
CA LEU A 428 44.22 29.82 24.27
C LEU A 428 43.86 29.84 25.75
N VAL A 429 44.72 29.25 26.60
CA VAL A 429 44.53 29.33 28.05
C VAL A 429 44.86 30.75 28.48
N SER A 430 43.86 31.60 28.75
CA SER A 430 44.04 32.75 29.64
C SER A 430 43.50 32.35 31.02
N SER A 431 44.41 32.24 31.98
CA SER A 431 44.08 31.94 33.37
C SER A 431 43.63 33.22 34.07
N LEU A 432 42.48 33.17 34.72
CA LEU A 432 42.27 33.96 35.91
C LEU A 432 42.68 33.09 37.12
N MET A 433 43.85 33.41 37.67
CA MET A 433 44.14 33.65 39.09
C MET A 433 45.37 32.94 39.71
N SER A 434 46.24 33.79 40.28
CA SER A 434 47.21 33.57 41.36
C SER A 434 48.61 33.00 41.06
N LEU A 435 49.53 33.54 41.88
CA LEU A 435 51.00 33.54 41.92
C LEU A 435 51.73 32.26 41.48
N TYR A 436 52.88 32.50 40.83
CA TYR A 436 53.93 31.60 40.33
C TYR A 436 53.85 31.24 38.84
N THR A 437 54.75 31.93 38.12
CA THR A 437 55.10 31.93 36.71
C THR A 437 55.35 30.53 36.13
N PHE A 438 54.75 30.22 34.97
CA PHE A 438 55.41 30.06 33.65
C PHE A 438 54.30 29.86 32.60
N VAL A 439 54.10 30.88 31.76
CA VAL A 439 53.12 30.85 30.65
C VAL A 439 53.77 30.18 29.46
N THR A 440 53.32 28.99 29.08
CA THR A 440 53.57 28.43 27.74
C THR A 440 52.42 28.81 26.83
N VAL A 441 52.64 29.81 25.97
CA VAL A 441 51.72 30.13 24.87
C VAL A 441 51.83 29.02 23.83
N THR A 442 50.75 28.30 23.54
CA THR A 442 50.72 27.35 22.40
C THR A 442 49.53 27.58 21.50
N LYS A 443 49.84 27.62 20.18
CA LYS A 443 49.04 27.65 18.96
C LYS A 443 47.70 28.40 19.01
N GLY A 444 47.66 29.53 18.30
CA GLY A 444 46.51 30.43 18.14
C GLY A 444 45.26 29.78 17.53
N ASN A 445 44.27 30.63 17.21
CA ASN A 445 42.88 30.37 16.80
C ASN A 445 42.65 29.40 15.61
N GLN A 446 43.31 28.24 15.61
CA GLN A 446 43.23 27.19 14.59
C GLN A 446 42.06 26.27 14.91
N ARG A 447 41.25 26.02 13.88
CA ARG A 447 40.12 25.09 13.90
C ARG A 447 40.34 24.05 12.80
N LYS A 448 40.11 22.78 13.11
CA LYS A 448 40.13 21.71 12.11
C LYS A 448 38.84 20.91 12.20
N ASN A 449 38.21 20.70 11.05
CA ASN A 449 36.96 19.99 10.88
C ASN A 449 37.25 18.60 10.29
N PHE A 450 36.62 17.58 10.86
CA PHE A 450 36.67 16.20 10.39
C PHE A 450 35.28 15.76 9.99
N PHE A 451 35.17 15.06 8.86
CA PHE A 451 33.89 14.65 8.28
C PHE A 451 33.58 13.18 8.57
N THR A 452 34.56 12.42 9.04
CA THR A 452 34.38 11.05 9.49
C THR A 452 35.10 10.82 10.84
N ILE A 453 34.63 9.84 11.62
CA ILE A 453 35.30 9.44 12.86
C ILE A 453 36.70 8.84 12.58
N PRO A 454 36.89 7.96 11.59
CA PRO A 454 38.23 7.44 11.25
C PRO A 454 39.25 8.53 10.91
N GLU A 455 38.86 9.61 10.21
CA GLU A 455 39.74 10.76 9.95
C GLU A 455 40.18 11.44 11.26
N TYR A 456 39.26 11.59 12.21
CA TYR A 456 39.53 12.21 13.50
C TYR A 456 40.44 11.32 14.36
N GLU A 457 40.18 10.00 14.42
CA GLU A 457 40.97 9.03 15.17
C GLU A 457 42.40 8.93 14.61
N THR A 458 42.56 8.80 13.30
CA THR A 458 43.87 8.84 12.64
C THR A 458 44.62 10.12 13.01
N TRP A 459 43.94 11.27 12.98
CA TRP A 459 44.56 12.54 13.37
C TRP A 459 44.97 12.59 14.85
N LEU A 460 44.20 11.99 15.76
CA LEU A 460 44.55 11.91 17.18
C LEU A 460 45.84 11.10 17.41
N GLU A 461 45.98 9.99 16.68
CA GLU A 461 47.16 9.11 16.74
C GLU A 461 48.40 9.77 16.15
N GLU A 462 48.25 10.44 15.00
CA GLU A 462 49.35 11.07 14.28
C GLU A 462 49.80 12.42 14.86
N THR A 463 48.98 13.06 15.70
CA THR A 463 49.27 14.39 16.24
C THR A 463 49.83 14.31 17.67
N PRO A 464 51.14 14.58 17.90
CA PRO A 464 51.78 14.41 19.21
C PRO A 464 51.19 15.28 20.34
N ASP A 465 50.59 16.43 19.99
CA ASP A 465 49.98 17.40 20.91
C ASP A 465 48.44 17.35 20.90
N SER A 466 47.83 16.26 20.43
CA SER A 466 46.37 16.14 20.28
C SER A 466 45.59 16.45 21.57
N LYS A 467 46.16 16.15 22.74
CA LYS A 467 45.60 16.46 24.08
C LYS A 467 45.43 17.95 24.39
N LYS A 468 46.12 18.84 23.67
CA LYS A 468 46.01 20.31 23.83
C LYS A 468 44.83 20.91 23.05
N TRP A 469 44.12 20.09 22.28
CA TRP A 469 42.96 20.50 21.49
C TRP A 469 41.68 20.12 22.22
N THR A 470 40.66 20.97 22.12
CA THR A 470 39.31 20.63 22.56
C THR A 470 38.51 20.16 21.36
N ALA A 471 38.01 18.92 21.43
CA ALA A 471 37.11 18.36 20.45
C ALA A 471 35.65 18.67 20.82
N LYS A 472 34.89 19.11 19.83
CA LYS A 472 33.43 19.27 19.89
C LYS A 472 32.81 18.34 18.84
N TYR A 473 31.91 17.47 19.29
CA TYR A 473 31.14 16.58 18.43
C TYR A 473 29.87 17.28 17.94
N TYR A 474 29.58 17.15 16.65
CA TYR A 474 28.42 17.72 15.96
C TYR A 474 27.51 16.56 15.52
N LYS A 475 26.62 16.13 16.42
CA LYS A 475 25.79 14.94 16.22
C LYS A 475 24.55 15.19 15.36
N GLY A 476 24.08 16.43 15.31
CA GLY A 476 22.96 16.83 14.47
C GLY A 476 23.12 18.27 14.00
N LEU A 477 22.46 18.60 12.90
CA LEU A 477 22.52 19.91 12.26
C LEU A 477 22.05 21.03 13.19
N GLY A 478 21.18 20.71 14.15
CA GLY A 478 20.73 21.66 15.20
C GLY A 478 21.80 22.07 16.21
N THR A 479 22.94 21.37 16.28
CA THR A 479 24.05 21.72 17.18
C THR A 479 25.02 22.76 16.59
N SER A 480 24.88 23.03 15.30
CA SER A 480 25.64 24.06 14.58
C SER A 480 25.01 25.43 14.81
N SER A 481 25.85 26.45 14.99
CA SER A 481 25.40 27.84 15.13
C SER A 481 25.07 28.46 13.77
N ASP A 482 24.36 29.58 13.76
CA ASP A 482 24.14 30.37 12.54
C ASP A 482 25.45 30.78 11.86
N ALA A 483 26.51 31.01 12.64
CA ALA A 483 27.83 31.32 12.10
C ALA A 483 28.45 30.12 11.36
N ASP A 484 28.28 28.92 11.92
CA ASP A 484 28.70 27.67 11.27
C ASP A 484 27.92 27.46 9.96
N ALA A 485 26.60 27.69 9.98
CA ALA A 485 25.78 27.61 8.77
C ALA A 485 26.30 28.54 7.67
N ARG A 486 26.60 29.80 8.02
CA ARG A 486 27.14 30.77 7.07
C ARG A 486 28.50 30.35 6.51
N GLU A 487 29.36 29.78 7.36
CA GLU A 487 30.65 29.23 6.94
C GLU A 487 30.47 28.08 5.94
N TYR A 488 29.64 27.08 6.27
CA TYR A 488 29.41 25.92 5.40
C TYR A 488 28.84 26.33 4.03
N PHE A 489 27.85 27.23 4.03
CA PHE A 489 27.24 27.73 2.79
C PHE A 489 28.16 28.67 2.01
N SER A 490 29.11 29.36 2.65
CA SER A 490 30.16 30.12 1.94
C SER A 490 31.14 29.22 1.20
N GLN A 491 31.30 27.98 1.66
CA GLN A 491 32.18 26.95 1.09
C GLN A 491 31.37 25.81 0.48
N MET A 492 30.29 26.16 -0.24
CA MET A 492 29.34 25.20 -0.83
C MET A 492 30.02 24.06 -1.60
N GLY A 493 31.07 24.34 -2.38
CA GLY A 493 31.78 23.31 -3.15
C GLY A 493 32.46 22.22 -2.30
N LYS A 494 32.74 22.48 -1.02
CA LYS A 494 33.29 21.48 -0.08
C LYS A 494 32.21 20.66 0.61
N HIS A 495 31.04 21.26 0.83
CA HIS A 495 29.94 20.66 1.57
C HIS A 495 28.91 19.99 0.67
N MET A 496 28.92 20.29 -0.63
CA MET A 496 27.95 19.80 -1.59
C MET A 496 28.59 18.76 -2.49
N ILE A 497 28.24 17.50 -2.28
CA ILE A 497 28.79 16.38 -3.04
C ILE A 497 27.65 15.78 -3.89
N PRO A 498 27.71 15.82 -5.23
CA PRO A 498 26.73 15.17 -6.08
C PRO A 498 26.81 13.64 -5.97
N PHE A 499 25.68 12.96 -6.17
CA PHE A 499 25.70 11.53 -6.46
C PHE A 499 26.11 11.32 -7.92
N ALA A 500 26.86 10.25 -8.18
CA ALA A 500 27.15 9.80 -9.55
C ALA A 500 25.85 9.45 -10.28
N THR A 501 25.87 9.44 -11.61
CA THR A 501 24.69 8.97 -12.37
C THR A 501 24.45 7.48 -12.14
N MET A 502 23.18 7.12 -11.91
CA MET A 502 22.82 5.73 -11.61
C MET A 502 22.93 4.81 -12.82
N GLU A 503 23.64 3.70 -12.63
CA GLU A 503 23.65 2.59 -13.59
C GLU A 503 22.52 1.59 -13.33
N ASP A 504 22.11 0.83 -14.35
CA ASP A 504 20.94 -0.06 -14.25
C ASP A 504 21.17 -1.22 -13.25
N GLU A 505 22.41 -1.68 -13.10
CA GLU A 505 22.80 -2.72 -12.15
C GLU A 505 22.67 -2.26 -10.69
N GLU A 506 22.90 -0.97 -10.41
CA GLU A 506 22.84 -0.41 -9.05
C GLU A 506 21.42 -0.37 -8.48
N ARG A 507 20.41 -0.39 -9.36
CA ARG A 507 19.00 -0.50 -8.96
C ARG A 507 18.72 -1.79 -8.18
N ALA A 508 19.47 -2.86 -8.46
CA ALA A 508 19.36 -4.10 -7.71
C ALA A 508 19.80 -3.97 -6.25
N LEU A 509 20.74 -3.05 -5.95
CA LEU A 509 21.20 -2.75 -4.59
C LEU A 509 20.16 -1.93 -3.81
N ILE A 510 19.46 -1.01 -4.47
CA ILE A 510 18.32 -0.31 -3.86
C ILE A 510 17.20 -1.29 -3.55
N ASP A 511 16.91 -2.20 -4.48
CA ASP A 511 15.92 -3.24 -4.25
C ASP A 511 16.34 -4.19 -3.10
N LEU A 512 17.63 -4.57 -3.01
CA LEU A 512 18.18 -5.31 -1.87
C LEU A 512 17.91 -4.59 -0.54
N ALA A 513 18.22 -3.30 -0.47
CA ALA A 513 18.07 -2.51 0.76
C ALA A 513 16.60 -2.33 1.19
N PHE A 514 15.67 -2.09 0.25
CA PHE A 514 14.32 -1.63 0.59
C PHE A 514 13.17 -2.62 0.30
N SER A 515 13.41 -3.72 -0.42
CA SER A 515 12.37 -4.71 -0.73
C SER A 515 12.08 -5.62 0.48
N LYS A 516 10.83 -5.71 0.93
CA LYS A 516 10.48 -6.61 2.05
C LYS A 516 10.71 -8.09 1.73
N LYS A 517 10.79 -8.44 0.45
CA LYS A 517 11.01 -9.82 -0.02
C LYS A 517 12.46 -10.28 0.10
N LYS A 518 13.40 -9.35 0.27
CA LYS A 518 14.85 -9.61 0.32
C LYS A 518 15.41 -9.62 1.74
N ALA A 519 14.63 -10.12 2.70
CA ALA A 519 15.06 -10.19 4.09
C ALA A 519 16.31 -11.07 4.26
N ASP A 520 16.31 -12.27 3.66
CA ASP A 520 17.45 -13.18 3.73
C ASP A 520 18.66 -12.66 2.95
N ASP A 521 18.44 -12.05 1.78
CA ASP A 521 19.53 -11.40 1.02
C ASP A 521 20.18 -10.29 1.84
N ARG A 522 19.39 -9.49 2.58
CA ARG A 522 19.94 -8.48 3.50
C ARG A 522 20.72 -9.08 4.65
N LYS A 523 20.31 -10.24 5.18
CA LYS A 523 21.11 -10.93 6.21
C LYS A 523 22.48 -11.31 5.67
N GLU A 524 22.55 -11.81 4.44
CA GLU A 524 23.81 -12.16 3.81
C GLU A 524 24.66 -10.92 3.52
N TRP A 525 24.04 -9.86 3.01
CA TRP A 525 24.69 -8.55 2.83
C TRP A 525 25.31 -8.02 4.13
N LEU A 526 24.57 -8.09 5.25
CA LEU A 526 25.07 -7.67 6.56
C LEU A 526 26.18 -8.57 7.09
N ARG A 527 26.20 -9.87 6.76
CA ARG A 527 27.32 -10.77 7.13
C ARG A 527 28.63 -10.41 6.43
N GLN A 528 28.55 -9.77 5.27
CA GLN A 528 29.72 -9.33 4.51
C GLN A 528 30.27 -7.99 5.01
N PHE A 529 29.59 -7.33 5.95
CA PHE A 529 30.07 -6.10 6.57
C PHE A 529 31.42 -6.31 7.26
N LYS A 530 32.37 -5.41 6.98
CA LYS A 530 33.67 -5.38 7.64
C LYS A 530 33.74 -4.19 8.61
N PRO A 531 34.08 -4.40 9.90
CA PRO A 531 34.34 -3.29 10.82
C PRO A 531 35.38 -2.31 10.25
N GLY A 532 35.18 -1.02 10.48
CA GLY A 532 36.01 0.05 9.88
C GLY A 532 35.58 0.47 8.48
N THR A 533 34.50 -0.09 7.92
CA THR A 533 33.89 0.43 6.68
C THR A 533 33.29 1.81 6.94
N TYR A 534 33.64 2.79 6.11
CA TYR A 534 33.04 4.14 6.10
C TYR A 534 33.00 4.68 4.67
N LEU A 535 32.14 5.69 4.44
CA LEU A 535 32.14 6.47 3.21
C LEU A 535 33.09 7.66 3.36
N ASP A 536 34.11 7.74 2.50
CA ASP A 536 35.00 8.89 2.42
C ASP A 536 34.30 10.02 1.67
N HIS A 537 34.23 11.19 2.29
CA HIS A 537 33.61 12.38 1.70
C HIS A 537 34.62 13.25 0.92
N ASN A 538 35.89 12.85 0.86
CA ASN A 538 36.91 13.48 0.02
C ASN A 538 36.87 12.91 -1.41
N ILE A 539 35.67 12.88 -2.01
CA ILE A 539 35.38 12.38 -3.35
C ILE A 539 34.56 13.43 -4.12
N ASP A 540 34.73 13.48 -5.44
CA ASP A 540 34.01 14.45 -6.27
C ASP A 540 32.53 14.08 -6.46
N GLU A 541 32.22 12.78 -6.52
CA GLU A 541 30.86 12.25 -6.64
C GLU A 541 30.68 10.99 -5.76
N ILE A 542 29.47 10.77 -5.23
CA ILE A 542 29.13 9.59 -4.43
C ILE A 542 28.51 8.50 -5.32
N PRO A 543 29.16 7.35 -5.54
CA PRO A 543 28.54 6.22 -6.23
C PRO A 543 27.40 5.64 -5.39
N PHE A 544 26.27 5.27 -6.03
CA PHE A 544 25.16 4.64 -5.31
C PHE A 544 25.57 3.32 -4.66
N THR A 545 26.45 2.56 -5.32
CA THR A 545 27.05 1.35 -4.75
C THR A 545 27.77 1.62 -3.43
N ASP A 546 28.54 2.70 -3.35
CA ASP A 546 29.29 3.07 -2.16
C ASP A 546 28.38 3.61 -1.07
N PHE A 547 27.40 4.44 -1.41
CA PHE A 547 26.37 4.88 -0.46
C PHE A 547 25.67 3.68 0.20
N ILE A 548 25.22 2.69 -0.58
CA ILE A 548 24.53 1.51 -0.03
C ILE A 548 25.50 0.70 0.84
N ASN A 549 26.67 0.33 0.31
CA ASN A 549 27.56 -0.65 0.95
C ASN A 549 28.54 -0.07 1.97
N LYS A 550 28.67 1.25 2.07
CA LYS A 550 29.59 1.92 3.01
C LYS A 550 28.90 2.85 3.99
N GLU A 551 27.70 3.34 3.68
CA GLU A 551 26.96 4.25 4.58
C GLU A 551 25.63 3.65 5.07
N LEU A 552 24.73 3.23 4.16
CA LEU A 552 23.43 2.67 4.54
C LEU A 552 23.55 1.33 5.29
N ILE A 553 24.62 0.57 5.02
CA ILE A 553 24.93 -0.65 5.79
C ILE A 553 25.20 -0.33 7.27
N LEU A 554 25.82 0.81 7.57
CA LEU A 554 26.13 1.23 8.94
C LEU A 554 24.84 1.50 9.71
N PHE A 555 23.87 2.16 9.07
CA PHE A 555 22.53 2.28 9.62
C PHE A 555 21.91 0.91 9.91
N SER A 556 22.00 -0.02 8.98
CA SER A 556 21.39 -1.34 9.12
C SER A 556 22.02 -2.16 10.26
N MET A 557 23.33 -2.04 10.43
CA MET A 557 24.06 -2.62 11.57
C MET A 557 23.65 -1.95 12.90
N ALA A 558 23.60 -0.62 12.93
CA ALA A 558 23.16 0.13 14.11
C ALA A 558 21.70 -0.18 14.48
N ASP A 559 20.83 -0.36 13.49
CA ASP A 559 19.43 -0.74 13.69
C ASP A 559 19.30 -2.13 14.31
N ASN A 560 20.10 -3.10 13.85
CA ASN A 560 20.16 -4.41 14.48
C ASN A 560 20.68 -4.33 15.92
N ILE A 561 21.74 -3.57 16.17
CA ILE A 561 22.32 -3.40 17.52
C ILE A 561 21.30 -2.80 18.49
N ARG A 562 20.52 -1.79 18.07
CA ARG A 562 19.54 -1.14 18.94
C ARG A 562 18.24 -1.92 19.10
N SER A 563 17.88 -2.75 18.11
CA SER A 563 16.59 -3.44 18.06
C SER A 563 16.63 -4.86 18.60
N ILE A 564 17.73 -5.58 18.44
CA ILE A 564 17.91 -6.98 18.85
C ILE A 564 18.64 -7.01 20.20
N PRO A 565 18.11 -7.70 21.23
CA PRO A 565 18.78 -7.80 22.53
C PRO A 565 20.05 -8.66 22.46
N SER A 566 20.94 -8.49 23.45
CA SER A 566 22.02 -9.45 23.67
C SER A 566 21.48 -10.75 24.26
N VAL A 567 22.03 -11.89 23.85
CA VAL A 567 21.73 -13.20 24.46
C VAL A 567 22.19 -13.27 25.92
N ALA A 568 23.19 -12.46 26.30
CA ALA A 568 23.77 -12.48 27.64
C ALA A 568 22.81 -11.94 28.71
N ASP A 569 22.23 -10.76 28.50
CA ASP A 569 21.35 -10.10 29.47
C ASP A 569 19.88 -10.00 29.02
N GLY A 570 19.58 -10.32 27.77
CA GLY A 570 18.25 -10.12 27.19
C GLY A 570 17.88 -8.63 27.02
N LEU A 571 18.84 -7.71 27.13
CA LEU A 571 18.61 -6.28 27.04
C LEU A 571 19.10 -5.70 25.71
N LYS A 572 18.36 -4.68 25.24
CA LYS A 572 18.79 -3.76 24.20
C LYS A 572 19.63 -2.63 24.80
N PRO A 573 20.49 -1.95 24.02
CA PRO A 573 21.32 -0.84 24.53
C PRO A 573 20.53 0.22 25.32
N GLY A 574 19.36 0.64 24.82
CA GLY A 574 18.50 1.60 25.53
C GLY A 574 18.03 1.10 26.91
N GLN A 575 17.66 -0.17 27.01
CA GLN A 575 17.28 -0.78 28.29
C GLN A 575 18.50 -0.89 29.22
N ARG A 576 19.67 -1.25 28.67
CA ARG A 576 20.93 -1.35 29.41
C ARG A 576 21.37 -0.01 29.99
N LYS A 577 21.25 1.07 29.22
CA LYS A 577 21.49 2.45 29.69
C LYS A 577 20.58 2.83 30.85
N VAL A 578 19.30 2.44 30.80
CA VAL A 578 18.35 2.66 31.92
C VAL A 578 18.81 1.93 33.18
N ILE A 579 19.08 0.63 33.08
CA ILE A 579 19.51 -0.19 34.22
C ILE A 579 20.83 0.30 34.80
N TRP A 580 21.81 0.59 33.93
CA TRP A 580 23.08 1.16 34.32
C TRP A 580 22.94 2.53 35.00
N GLY A 581 22.10 3.42 34.49
CA GLY A 581 21.82 4.71 35.12
C GLY A 581 21.22 4.55 36.52
N CYS A 582 20.29 3.60 36.69
CA CYS A 582 19.72 3.28 38.00
C CYS A 582 20.78 2.75 38.97
N PHE A 583 21.68 1.89 38.49
CA PHE A 583 22.79 1.32 39.26
C PHE A 583 23.82 2.38 39.67
N LYS A 584 24.23 3.25 38.73
CA LYS A 584 25.15 4.37 38.96
C LYS A 584 24.59 5.35 39.98
N ARG A 585 23.30 5.67 39.90
CA ARG A 585 22.60 6.53 40.87
C ARG A 585 22.40 5.88 42.24
N LYS A 586 22.56 4.55 42.35
CA LYS A 586 22.17 3.75 43.51
C LYS A 586 20.71 4.01 43.89
N LEU A 587 19.82 3.91 42.90
CA LEU A 587 18.40 4.25 43.03
C LEU A 587 17.67 3.27 43.98
N LYS A 588 17.59 3.64 45.27
CA LYS A 588 16.91 2.87 46.34
C LYS A 588 15.55 3.41 46.75
N LYS A 589 15.22 4.63 46.33
CA LYS A 589 13.95 5.30 46.61
C LYS A 589 13.31 5.66 45.28
N GLU A 590 11.99 5.69 45.27
CA GLU A 590 11.24 6.06 44.09
C GLU A 590 11.59 7.46 43.57
N ILE A 591 11.61 7.58 42.23
CA ILE A 591 11.86 8.81 41.49
C ILE A 591 10.81 8.95 40.39
N LYS A 592 10.41 10.17 40.06
CA LYS A 592 9.53 10.40 38.90
C LYS A 592 10.20 9.92 37.62
N VAL A 593 9.48 9.25 36.74
CA VAL A 593 10.04 8.76 35.47
C VAL A 593 10.65 9.90 34.66
N ALA A 594 9.97 11.05 34.56
CA ALA A 594 10.51 12.22 33.86
C ALA A 594 11.87 12.72 34.42
N GLN A 595 12.10 12.61 35.73
CA GLN A 595 13.38 12.98 36.34
C GLN A 595 14.46 11.93 36.08
N LEU A 596 14.08 10.65 36.08
CA LEU A 596 14.99 9.56 35.75
C LEU A 596 15.45 9.62 34.29
N VAL A 597 14.54 9.98 33.37
CA VAL A 597 14.84 10.22 31.95
C VAL A 597 15.93 11.29 31.80
N GLY A 598 15.77 12.46 32.44
CA GLY A 598 16.77 13.52 32.39
C GLY A 598 18.13 13.07 32.93
N TYR A 599 18.13 12.33 34.05
CA TYR A 599 19.36 11.79 34.64
C TYR A 599 20.09 10.81 33.71
N ILE A 600 19.37 9.83 33.13
CA ILE A 600 19.97 8.84 32.23
C ILE A 600 20.46 9.52 30.95
N SER A 601 19.68 10.45 30.39
CA SER A 601 20.03 11.21 29.20
C SER A 601 21.40 11.89 29.35
N GLU A 602 21.59 12.58 30.47
CA GLU A 602 22.84 13.27 30.81
C GLU A 602 24.01 12.30 31.08
N HIS A 603 23.77 11.22 31.83
CA HIS A 603 24.87 10.42 32.39
C HIS A 603 25.28 9.21 31.54
N ALA A 604 24.41 8.75 30.63
CA ALA A 604 24.60 7.55 29.82
C ALA A 604 24.83 7.86 28.34
N ALA A 605 25.06 9.13 27.98
CA ALA A 605 25.21 9.60 26.61
C ALA A 605 24.09 9.06 25.70
N TYR A 606 22.82 9.30 26.07
CA TYR A 606 21.69 8.81 25.29
C TYR A 606 21.33 9.81 24.20
N HIS A 607 21.63 9.48 22.95
CA HIS A 607 21.50 10.43 21.81
C HIS A 607 20.12 10.47 21.16
N HIS A 608 19.17 9.64 21.61
CA HIS A 608 17.82 9.61 21.06
C HIS A 608 16.83 10.44 21.90
N GLY A 609 15.64 10.69 21.36
CA GLY A 609 14.63 11.48 22.06
C GLY A 609 14.19 10.89 23.41
N GLU A 610 14.00 11.77 24.40
CA GLU A 610 13.57 11.44 25.77
C GLU A 610 12.26 10.64 25.85
N MET A 611 11.39 10.76 24.85
CA MET A 611 10.14 9.99 24.75
C MET A 611 10.39 8.49 24.54
N SER A 612 11.42 8.13 23.78
CA SER A 612 11.84 6.73 23.59
C SER A 612 12.38 6.14 24.90
N LEU A 613 13.19 6.93 25.61
CA LEU A 613 13.73 6.55 26.92
C LEU A 613 12.63 6.41 27.97
N SER A 614 11.66 7.31 27.97
CA SER A 614 10.47 7.25 28.84
C SER A 614 9.69 5.95 28.61
N SER A 615 9.39 5.63 27.35
CA SER A 615 8.72 4.37 26.98
C SER A 615 9.53 3.14 27.39
N THR A 616 10.86 3.20 27.27
CA THR A 616 11.76 2.12 27.70
C THR A 616 11.66 1.88 29.20
N ILE A 617 11.67 2.93 30.02
CA ILE A 617 11.50 2.84 31.48
C ILE A 617 10.14 2.27 31.84
N VAL A 618 9.07 2.76 31.21
CA VAL A 618 7.70 2.26 31.42
C VAL A 618 7.60 0.76 31.12
N ASN A 619 8.12 0.33 29.96
CA ASN A 619 8.09 -1.07 29.55
C ASN A 619 8.90 -1.96 30.49
N LEU A 620 10.03 -1.50 31.03
CA LEU A 620 10.83 -2.25 32.02
C LEU A 620 10.12 -2.40 33.38
N ALA A 621 9.12 -1.56 33.66
CA ALA A 621 8.38 -1.54 34.92
C ALA A 621 7.02 -2.28 34.86
N GLN A 622 6.39 -2.34 33.69
CA GLN A 622 5.05 -2.92 33.51
C GLN A 622 4.92 -4.33 34.09
N ASN A 623 3.85 -4.56 34.85
CA ASN A 623 3.58 -5.80 35.60
C ASN A 623 2.19 -6.43 35.33
N TYR A 624 1.50 -6.05 34.25
CA TYR A 624 0.23 -6.68 33.90
C TYR A 624 0.45 -8.08 33.31
N VAL A 625 -0.57 -8.95 33.37
CA VAL A 625 -0.48 -10.31 32.81
C VAL A 625 -0.16 -10.26 31.31
N GLY A 626 1.01 -10.77 30.94
CA GLY A 626 1.53 -10.75 29.56
C GLY A 626 2.57 -9.66 29.26
N SER A 627 3.00 -8.86 30.25
CA SER A 627 4.17 -7.97 30.11
C SER A 627 5.47 -8.70 30.47
N ASN A 628 6.16 -8.28 31.55
CA ASN A 628 7.40 -8.87 32.03
C ASN A 628 7.09 -9.96 33.06
N ASN A 629 7.69 -11.13 32.92
CA ASN A 629 7.65 -12.16 33.97
C ASN A 629 8.41 -11.71 35.22
N ILE A 630 9.52 -10.99 35.02
CA ILE A 630 10.25 -10.28 36.07
C ILE A 630 10.52 -8.84 35.60
N ASN A 631 9.78 -7.88 36.12
CA ASN A 631 10.03 -6.46 35.88
C ASN A 631 11.33 -6.01 36.57
N LEU A 632 12.20 -5.32 35.82
CA LEU A 632 13.49 -4.85 36.37
C LEU A 632 13.35 -3.53 37.15
N LEU A 633 12.22 -2.84 36.95
CA LEU A 633 11.85 -1.62 37.63
C LEU A 633 10.46 -1.77 38.30
N SER A 634 10.22 -1.10 39.42
CA SER A 634 8.92 -1.16 40.11
C SER A 634 7.91 -0.18 39.51
N PRO A 635 6.68 -0.60 39.18
CA PRO A 635 5.64 0.26 38.59
C PRO A 635 4.87 1.06 39.66
N ASN A 636 5.49 2.11 40.21
CA ASN A 636 4.87 2.94 41.24
C ASN A 636 3.93 3.99 40.62
N GLY A 637 2.65 3.65 40.49
CA GLY A 637 1.61 4.47 39.87
C GLY A 637 0.87 3.71 38.77
N GLN A 638 0.24 4.43 37.83
CA GLN A 638 -0.49 3.81 36.73
C GLN A 638 0.43 3.54 35.52
N TYR A 639 0.98 2.32 35.44
CA TYR A 639 1.87 1.87 34.35
C TYR A 639 1.13 1.20 33.17
N GLY A 640 -0.19 1.34 33.14
CA GLY A 640 -1.04 0.80 32.10
C GLY A 640 -1.51 -0.60 32.45
N THR A 641 -2.51 -1.07 31.70
CA THR A 641 -3.23 -2.30 31.97
C THR A 641 -3.22 -3.22 30.77
N ARG A 642 -3.66 -4.47 30.99
CA ARG A 642 -3.76 -5.46 29.92
C ARG A 642 -4.76 -5.07 28.82
N ASP A 643 -5.77 -4.27 29.14
CA ASP A 643 -6.84 -3.87 28.21
C ASP A 643 -6.28 -3.21 26.94
N GLN A 644 -5.25 -2.38 27.09
CA GLN A 644 -4.57 -1.71 25.97
C GLN A 644 -3.11 -2.15 25.79
N GLY A 645 -2.72 -3.28 26.39
CA GLY A 645 -1.34 -3.76 26.36
C GLY A 645 -0.35 -2.73 26.93
N GLY A 646 -0.73 -2.04 28.01
CA GLY A 646 0.09 -1.06 28.70
C GLY A 646 0.13 0.33 28.07
N LYS A 647 -0.55 0.57 26.92
CA LYS A 647 -0.57 1.88 26.25
C LYS A 647 -1.37 2.96 26.99
N ASP A 648 -2.21 2.54 27.93
CA ASP A 648 -3.01 3.35 28.84
C ASP A 648 -2.24 3.80 30.09
N HIS A 649 -0.91 3.67 30.10
CA HIS A 649 -0.06 4.19 31.17
C HIS A 649 -0.21 5.71 31.32
N ALA A 650 -0.10 6.20 32.56
CA ALA A 650 -0.10 7.63 32.81
C ALA A 650 1.19 8.29 32.29
N SER A 651 1.12 9.61 32.05
CA SER A 651 2.28 10.39 31.59
C SER A 651 3.49 10.21 32.52
N PRO A 652 4.73 10.14 31.99
CA PRO A 652 5.98 10.06 32.78
C PRO A 652 6.14 11.14 33.86
N ARG A 653 5.36 12.23 33.79
CA ARG A 653 5.33 13.31 34.79
C ARG A 653 4.61 12.92 36.09
N TYR A 654 3.73 11.91 36.05
CA TYR A 654 2.86 11.51 37.17
C TYR A 654 3.25 10.18 37.82
N ILE A 655 4.02 9.36 37.12
CA ILE A 655 4.41 8.01 37.58
C ILE A 655 5.83 8.00 38.13
N TYR A 656 6.06 7.11 39.10
CA TYR A 656 7.33 6.94 39.79
C TYR A 656 7.87 5.53 39.55
N THR A 657 9.18 5.36 39.69
CA THR A 657 9.84 4.06 39.55
C THR A 657 11.02 3.96 40.51
N GLU A 658 11.42 2.74 40.81
CA GLU A 658 12.70 2.41 41.45
C GLU A 658 13.21 1.07 40.92
N ILE A 659 14.41 0.65 41.36
CA ILE A 659 14.93 -0.67 41.04
C ILE A 659 14.06 -1.72 41.73
N ALA A 660 13.55 -2.70 40.98
CA ALA A 660 12.82 -3.81 41.58
C ALA A 660 13.76 -4.62 42.51
N PRO A 661 13.29 -5.13 43.67
CA PRO A 661 14.15 -5.80 44.65
C PRO A 661 15.00 -6.94 44.08
N LEU A 662 14.48 -7.65 43.07
CA LEU A 662 15.17 -8.77 42.43
C LEU A 662 16.28 -8.33 41.47
N THR A 663 16.26 -7.11 40.93
CA THR A 663 17.14 -6.69 39.84
C THR A 663 18.63 -6.73 40.20
N ARG A 664 18.99 -6.35 41.44
CA ARG A 664 20.38 -6.45 41.91
C ARG A 664 20.77 -7.83 42.44
N LEU A 665 19.81 -8.71 42.68
CA LEU A 665 20.08 -10.13 42.89
C LEU A 665 20.35 -10.82 41.55
N LEU A 666 19.63 -10.41 40.50
CA LEU A 666 19.84 -10.90 39.14
C LEU A 666 21.20 -10.46 38.60
N CYS A 667 21.51 -9.16 38.64
CA CYS A 667 22.80 -8.59 38.24
C CYS A 667 23.61 -8.22 39.49
N HIS A 668 24.43 -9.17 39.97
CA HIS A 668 25.09 -9.06 41.25
C HIS A 668 26.15 -7.93 41.28
N PRO A 669 26.20 -7.07 42.31
CA PRO A 669 27.14 -5.95 42.36
C PRO A 669 28.63 -6.35 42.31
N SER A 670 28.98 -7.57 42.72
CA SER A 670 30.35 -8.08 42.64
C SER A 670 30.83 -8.29 41.21
N ASP A 671 29.93 -8.35 40.23
CA ASP A 671 30.29 -8.50 38.82
C ASP A 671 30.63 -7.15 38.18
N ASP A 672 30.12 -6.03 38.72
CA ASP A 672 30.28 -4.68 38.17
C ASP A 672 31.76 -4.33 37.82
N PRO A 673 32.80 -4.71 38.60
CA PRO A 673 34.20 -4.46 38.25
C PRO A 673 34.74 -5.33 37.09
N LEU A 674 34.12 -6.48 36.84
CA LEU A 674 34.54 -7.45 35.81
C LEU A 674 33.91 -7.16 34.45
N LEU A 675 32.80 -6.43 34.42
CA LEU A 675 32.10 -6.07 33.18
C LEU A 675 32.97 -5.13 32.34
N LYS A 676 33.08 -5.45 31.05
CA LYS A 676 33.78 -4.62 30.09
C LYS A 676 33.02 -3.30 29.88
N ARG A 677 33.65 -2.21 30.30
CA ARG A 677 33.08 -0.85 30.23
C ARG A 677 33.16 -0.31 28.81
N GLN A 678 32.16 0.46 28.42
CA GLN A 678 32.17 1.22 27.17
C GLN A 678 32.36 2.71 27.44
N THR A 679 32.80 3.41 26.40
CA THR A 679 32.95 4.87 26.41
C THR A 679 32.22 5.46 25.20
N ASP A 680 31.47 6.53 25.43
CA ASP A 680 30.77 7.31 24.41
C ASP A 680 30.94 8.79 24.78
N ASP A 681 31.29 9.65 23.83
CA ASP A 681 31.70 11.05 24.06
C ASP A 681 32.79 11.24 25.14
N ASN A 682 33.73 10.30 25.24
CA ASN A 682 34.72 10.23 26.33
C ASN A 682 34.12 10.07 27.74
N LEU A 683 32.81 9.83 27.85
CA LEU A 683 32.13 9.51 29.09
C LEU A 683 32.05 7.99 29.24
N LEU A 684 32.24 7.52 30.46
CA LEU A 684 32.03 6.12 30.79
C LEU A 684 30.53 5.83 30.80
N VAL A 685 30.09 4.89 29.97
CA VAL A 685 28.68 4.51 29.81
C VAL A 685 28.43 3.07 30.29
N GLU A 686 27.33 2.46 29.86
CA GLU A 686 26.96 1.10 30.22
C GLU A 686 28.03 0.06 29.82
N PRO A 687 28.09 -1.09 30.51
CA PRO A 687 28.90 -2.21 30.05
C PRO A 687 28.34 -2.80 28.75
N GLU A 688 29.15 -3.62 28.06
CA GLU A 688 28.73 -4.30 26.82
C GLU A 688 27.46 -5.15 27.04
N TRP A 689 27.42 -5.87 28.16
CA TRP A 689 26.25 -6.57 28.68
C TRP A 689 26.41 -6.81 30.18
N TYR A 690 25.28 -7.06 30.85
CA TYR A 690 25.27 -7.67 32.18
C TYR A 690 25.30 -9.20 32.08
N LEU A 691 25.56 -9.88 33.19
CA LEU A 691 25.49 -11.34 33.31
C LEU A 691 24.50 -11.70 34.41
N PRO A 692 23.19 -11.72 34.11
CA PRO A 692 22.21 -12.13 35.10
C PRO A 692 22.36 -13.61 35.47
N ILE A 693 22.09 -13.96 36.73
CA ILE A 693 22.18 -15.34 37.23
C ILE A 693 21.23 -16.34 36.54
N ILE A 694 20.21 -15.85 35.84
CA ILE A 694 19.27 -16.63 35.02
C ILE A 694 19.13 -16.00 33.63
N PRO A 695 18.81 -16.78 32.58
CA PRO A 695 18.75 -16.28 31.21
C PRO A 695 17.52 -15.37 30.99
N MET A 696 17.69 -14.07 31.22
CA MET A 696 16.60 -13.09 31.20
C MET A 696 15.89 -12.99 29.83
N VAL A 697 16.60 -13.28 28.73
CA VAL A 697 15.99 -13.35 27.39
C VAL A 697 14.92 -14.44 27.28
N LEU A 698 15.04 -15.55 28.02
CA LEU A 698 14.03 -16.61 28.07
C LEU A 698 12.94 -16.28 29.09
N VAL A 699 13.30 -15.57 30.17
CA VAL A 699 12.36 -15.20 31.23
C VAL A 699 11.38 -14.14 30.74
N ASN A 700 11.86 -13.01 30.23
CA ASN A 700 11.00 -11.90 29.80
C ASN A 700 10.67 -11.94 28.31
N GLY A 701 11.36 -12.78 27.53
CA GLY A 701 11.32 -12.68 26.08
C GLY A 701 11.95 -11.39 25.57
N ALA A 702 11.92 -11.21 24.26
CA ALA A 702 12.24 -9.94 23.64
C ALA A 702 11.52 -9.81 22.30
N GLU A 703 11.13 -8.58 21.98
CA GLU A 703 10.54 -8.24 20.70
C GLU A 703 11.33 -7.09 20.10
N GLY A 704 11.75 -7.21 18.84
CA GLY A 704 12.48 -6.19 18.11
C GLY A 704 12.39 -6.45 16.62
N ILE A 705 12.39 -5.37 15.83
CA ILE A 705 12.43 -5.44 14.37
C ILE A 705 13.75 -4.79 13.96
N GLY A 706 14.62 -5.57 13.33
CA GLY A 706 15.91 -5.10 12.84
C GLY A 706 16.00 -5.25 11.32
N THR A 707 17.01 -4.63 10.70
CA THR A 707 17.25 -4.84 9.28
C THR A 707 17.54 -6.32 8.99
N GLY A 708 16.56 -6.97 8.36
CA GLY A 708 16.60 -8.38 7.99
C GLY A 708 15.93 -9.32 9.00
N TRP A 709 15.54 -8.87 10.19
CA TRP A 709 15.03 -9.71 11.29
C TRP A 709 13.66 -9.28 11.82
#